data_AF-A0A5N6UHF9-F1
#
_entry.id   AF-A0A5N6UHF9-F1
#
_cell.length_a   1.000
_cell.length_b   1.000
_cell.length_c   1.000
_cell.angle_alpha   90.00
_cell.angle_beta   90.00
_cell.angle_gamma   90.00
#
_symmetry.space_group_name_H-M   'P 1'
#
loop_
_entity.id
_entity.type
_entity.pdbx_description
1 polymer ?
#
loop_
_entity_poly.entity_id
_entity_poly.type
_entity_poly.pdbx_seq_one_letter_code
_entity_poly.pdbx_strand_id
1 'polypeptide(L)'
;MPVPKQNRTVDTDNIQGSIWPRLPKIYESYLFFKITNKEKFRQHLRAILDRGVITTGSECEEHLKSVGEFEEACAHSRRDVPEKERKPFTAVNVAFTHMGLLKVEPPEVEANYKEALEEDPDEVCTDRINEGLFEKGMFDDLVYEGADNPPALDPDFRAPPGNESKTGLKRWEWRTDGVFIVAAHNAKALRRTIVDLEDAFNVYDAEASSMRIAFRRDGRVRPRGNRGKEHFGYEDHISQPKIAGLDDPPAPGEPQACPPGYIFLGHEGDPDKRRGPKWAKEGSYLVFRQLDQKVPEFQKDLKDMAEKIPGNYGGNPEKLGAHLMGRWKSGAPVAKTPHQDEPKYAFDNDFDFRPKKDLKGCPFAAHIRKMRPRADKKRDYGSEKDDENHLSLRALGEDEVFDEGQKEDASVILRRGITFGPELTKEEILEGKTIQQRGMYFTCYQSLIRDGFNFLMTRWASNSSFPEDKTETCPDGPGMDPFINQKLRADHPDGYISLHDGGKPGAAVKLGLSATPWVDQRGGEYFFTPSIRALKEQFSADIVKAEDESDSESDLPYKSPEVKELEAKIKELEEAQKALLKITEARVADLENLEYQLKQSKETHDKYVEETKRGTFLGYAGLIHLDFLKELDNARLRDLKQEVEAALAKLAGDVEWKEWQEIIRGLNSKYGFDLKYGNGGHYEGRHWREWKAIHYATSESNYNRAVAYRNRMGQWCNNTTWKAAGGDAGGCALMWITFVIQLHDVLQVYRPEVQC
;
A
#
# COMPACT_ATOMS: atom_id res chain seq x y z
N MET A 1 -18.98 21.33 17.00
CA MET A 1 -18.23 22.03 15.95
C MET A 1 -16.86 22.44 16.48
N PRO A 2 -15.76 22.17 15.76
CA PRO A 2 -14.40 22.46 16.23
C PRO A 2 -14.29 23.91 16.70
N VAL A 3 -13.41 24.15 17.69
CA VAL A 3 -13.23 25.45 18.35
C VAL A 3 -13.12 26.55 17.29
N PRO A 4 -13.86 27.68 17.42
CA PRO A 4 -13.77 28.77 16.45
C PRO A 4 -12.33 29.20 16.22
N LYS A 5 -11.95 29.46 14.97
CA LYS A 5 -10.55 29.69 14.57
C LYS A 5 -9.84 30.76 15.42
N GLN A 6 -10.54 31.86 15.75
CA GLN A 6 -9.97 32.94 16.58
C GLN A 6 -9.63 32.54 18.03
N ASN A 7 -10.16 31.41 18.50
CA ASN A 7 -9.99 30.91 19.87
C ASN A 7 -9.03 29.71 19.95
N ARG A 8 -8.45 29.28 18.82
CA ARG A 8 -7.56 28.13 18.78
C ARG A 8 -6.17 28.48 19.30
N THR A 9 -5.56 27.53 19.99
CA THR A 9 -4.15 27.63 20.40
C THR A 9 -3.18 27.22 19.29
N VAL A 10 -3.64 26.38 18.35
CA VAL A 10 -2.90 25.93 17.15
C VAL A 10 -3.43 26.69 15.94
N ASP A 11 -2.54 27.31 15.17
CA ASP A 11 -2.90 28.03 13.95
C ASP A 11 -3.08 27.06 12.77
N THR A 12 -4.34 26.90 12.35
CA THR A 12 -4.69 25.96 11.27
C THR A 12 -4.27 26.41 9.88
N ASP A 13 -3.91 27.68 9.69
CA ASP A 13 -3.26 28.15 8.45
C ASP A 13 -1.76 27.85 8.44
N ASN A 14 -1.16 27.65 9.61
CA ASN A 14 0.27 27.41 9.74
C ASN A 14 0.65 25.93 9.80
N ILE A 15 -0.28 25.04 10.17
CA ILE A 15 -0.05 23.59 10.13
C ILE A 15 -0.35 23.02 8.75
N GLN A 16 0.42 22.01 8.35
CA GLN A 16 0.10 21.21 7.17
C GLN A 16 -1.11 20.30 7.42
N GLY A 17 -2.04 20.25 6.46
CA GLY A 17 -3.35 19.63 6.64
C GLY A 17 -3.37 18.10 6.81
N SER A 18 -2.24 17.43 6.54
CA SER A 18 -2.06 15.99 6.78
C SER A 18 -2.03 15.64 8.27
N ILE A 19 -1.58 16.57 9.12
CA ILE A 19 -1.59 16.41 10.58
C ILE A 19 -3.04 16.53 11.08
N TRP A 20 -3.64 17.71 10.91
CA TRP A 20 -5.01 17.99 11.31
C TRP A 20 -5.73 18.89 10.28
N PRO A 21 -7.01 18.61 9.97
CA PRO A 21 -7.79 17.46 10.44
C PRO A 21 -7.39 16.15 9.75
N ARG A 22 -6.97 16.22 8.48
CA ARG A 22 -6.37 15.19 7.61
C ARG A 22 -6.50 15.67 6.16
N LEU A 23 -5.73 15.10 5.24
CA LEU A 23 -5.97 15.30 3.80
C LEU A 23 -7.26 14.59 3.36
N PRO A 24 -8.21 15.27 2.70
CA PRO A 24 -9.31 14.63 2.00
C PRO A 24 -8.78 13.71 0.89
N LYS A 25 -9.09 12.41 0.97
CA LYS A 25 -8.51 11.43 0.07
C LYS A 25 -9.45 10.29 -0.31
N ILE A 26 -9.38 9.93 -1.60
CA ILE A 26 -9.77 8.61 -2.12
C ILE A 26 -8.54 7.90 -2.67
N TYR A 27 -7.63 8.68 -3.26
CA TYR A 27 -6.31 8.25 -3.70
C TYR A 27 -5.26 9.09 -2.97
N GLU A 28 -4.14 8.48 -2.65
CA GLU A 28 -3.00 9.15 -2.02
C GLU A 28 -1.70 8.53 -2.54
N SER A 29 -0.72 9.36 -2.87
CA SER A 29 0.60 8.92 -3.30
C SER A 29 1.66 9.53 -2.39
N TYR A 30 2.58 8.68 -1.92
CA TYR A 30 3.78 9.09 -1.22
C TYR A 30 4.93 9.10 -2.23
N LEU A 31 5.43 10.29 -2.54
CA LEU A 31 6.56 10.53 -3.45
C LEU A 31 7.81 10.76 -2.62
N PHE A 32 8.60 9.71 -2.42
CA PHE A 32 9.86 9.81 -1.71
C PHE A 32 10.91 10.38 -2.64
N PHE A 33 11.67 11.38 -2.18
CA PHE A 33 12.58 12.13 -3.04
C PHE A 33 13.98 12.27 -2.45
N LYS A 34 14.94 12.50 -3.35
CA LYS A 34 16.32 12.84 -3.06
C LYS A 34 16.62 14.23 -3.61
N ILE A 35 17.10 15.11 -2.75
CA ILE A 35 17.58 16.45 -3.10
C ILE A 35 18.95 16.30 -3.75
N THR A 36 19.07 16.78 -4.98
CA THR A 36 20.28 16.73 -5.81
C THR A 36 21.01 18.07 -5.84
N ASN A 37 20.30 19.18 -5.67
CA ASN A 37 20.87 20.52 -5.55
C ASN A 37 20.15 21.31 -4.44
N LYS A 38 20.88 21.62 -3.35
CA LYS A 38 20.33 22.27 -2.14
C LYS A 38 19.72 23.64 -2.45
N GLU A 39 20.47 24.51 -3.13
CA GLU A 39 20.06 25.90 -3.40
C GLU A 39 18.85 25.97 -4.33
N LYS A 40 18.90 25.25 -5.46
CA LYS A 40 17.76 25.19 -6.40
C LYS A 40 16.54 24.58 -5.72
N PHE A 41 16.71 23.59 -4.85
CA PHE A 41 15.57 22.97 -4.16
C PHE A 41 14.89 23.98 -3.24
N ARG A 42 15.66 24.78 -2.48
CA ARG A 42 15.11 25.85 -1.64
C ARG A 42 14.34 26.89 -2.46
N GLN A 43 14.81 27.22 -3.67
CA GLN A 43 14.12 28.14 -4.59
C GLN A 43 12.84 27.53 -5.17
N HIS A 44 12.87 26.28 -5.65
CA HIS A 44 11.68 25.59 -6.14
C HIS A 44 10.64 25.36 -5.04
N LEU A 45 11.10 25.04 -3.82
CA LEU A 45 10.24 24.94 -2.65
C LEU A 45 9.56 26.29 -2.36
N ARG A 46 10.29 27.41 -2.46
CA ARG A 46 9.70 28.75 -2.32
C ARG A 46 8.62 29.00 -3.37
N ALA A 47 8.90 28.66 -4.63
CA ALA A 47 7.95 28.85 -5.72
C ALA A 47 6.62 28.09 -5.50
N ILE A 48 6.65 26.86 -4.99
CA ILE A 48 5.40 26.12 -4.69
C ILE A 48 4.69 26.64 -3.44
N LEU A 49 5.42 27.16 -2.45
CA LEU A 49 4.83 27.79 -1.26
C LEU A 49 4.11 29.09 -1.60
N ASP A 50 4.70 29.92 -2.46
CA ASP A 50 4.12 31.19 -2.90
C ASP A 50 2.88 30.98 -3.78
N ARG A 51 2.82 29.86 -4.51
CA ARG A 51 1.63 29.43 -5.27
C ARG A 51 0.55 28.76 -4.41
N GLY A 52 0.78 28.56 -3.11
CA GLY A 52 -0.16 27.90 -2.22
C GLY A 52 -0.36 26.41 -2.52
N VAL A 53 0.67 25.73 -3.04
CA VAL A 53 0.58 24.28 -3.36
C VAL A 53 0.50 23.44 -2.09
N ILE A 54 1.21 23.81 -1.03
CA ILE A 54 1.20 23.07 0.23
C ILE A 54 -0.10 23.35 1.00
N THR A 55 -0.92 22.31 1.16
CA THR A 55 -2.25 22.39 1.74
C THR A 55 -2.23 22.54 3.26
N THR A 56 -2.96 23.52 3.77
CA THR A 56 -3.07 23.86 5.19
C THR A 56 -4.17 23.05 5.90
N GLY A 57 -4.14 23.07 7.24
CA GLY A 57 -5.23 22.51 8.05
C GLY A 57 -6.58 23.19 7.80
N SER A 58 -6.58 24.52 7.62
CA SER A 58 -7.79 25.29 7.33
C SER A 58 -8.45 24.89 6.01
N GLU A 59 -7.68 24.71 4.94
CA GLU A 59 -8.21 24.29 3.62
C GLU A 59 -8.83 22.89 3.68
N CYS A 60 -8.15 21.96 4.38
CA CYS A 60 -8.69 20.63 4.64
C CYS A 60 -9.98 20.68 5.46
N GLU A 61 -10.01 21.46 6.54
CA GLU A 61 -11.20 21.65 7.39
C GLU A 61 -12.39 22.19 6.58
N GLU A 62 -12.17 23.25 5.80
CA GLU A 62 -13.20 23.86 4.96
C GLU A 62 -13.76 22.83 3.96
N HIS A 63 -12.87 22.12 3.26
CA HIS A 63 -13.30 21.11 2.31
C HIS A 63 -14.11 20.00 2.98
N LEU A 64 -13.60 19.40 4.06
CA LEU A 64 -14.26 18.30 4.76
C LEU A 64 -15.62 18.71 5.32
N LYS A 65 -15.75 19.91 5.89
CA LYS A 65 -17.05 20.46 6.32
C LYS A 65 -18.00 20.60 5.14
N SER A 66 -17.52 21.10 4.01
CA SER A 66 -18.35 21.31 2.82
C SER A 66 -18.93 20.04 2.21
N VAL A 67 -18.31 18.87 2.46
CA VAL A 67 -18.80 17.55 2.03
C VAL A 67 -19.45 16.74 3.17
N GLY A 68 -19.51 17.32 4.37
CA GLY A 68 -20.02 16.69 5.58
C GLY A 68 -19.13 15.57 6.14
N GLU A 69 -17.87 15.47 5.70
CA GLU A 69 -16.94 14.42 6.11
C GLU A 69 -15.89 14.93 7.11
N PHE A 70 -16.17 15.98 7.88
CA PHE A 70 -15.22 16.44 8.91
C PHE A 70 -14.99 15.35 9.97
N GLU A 71 -16.08 14.76 10.47
CA GLU A 71 -16.03 13.55 11.28
C GLU A 71 -15.52 12.38 10.42
N GLU A 72 -14.37 11.83 10.80
CA GLU A 72 -13.65 10.87 9.97
C GLU A 72 -14.37 9.53 9.86
N ALA A 73 -14.99 9.07 10.94
CA ALA A 73 -15.59 7.74 11.04
C ALA A 73 -17.04 7.84 11.50
N CYS A 74 -17.96 7.95 10.55
CA CYS A 74 -19.40 7.92 10.80
C CYS A 74 -20.15 7.34 9.59
N ALA A 75 -21.44 7.05 9.75
CA ALA A 75 -22.26 6.47 8.68
C ALA A 75 -22.22 7.33 7.40
N HIS A 76 -22.21 8.65 7.55
CA HIS A 76 -22.10 9.57 6.41
C HIS A 76 -20.74 9.46 5.72
N SER A 77 -19.62 9.51 6.44
CA SER A 77 -18.28 9.45 5.83
C SER A 77 -17.95 8.08 5.20
N ARG A 78 -18.63 7.01 5.61
CA ARG A 78 -18.49 5.65 5.07
C ARG A 78 -19.37 5.35 3.85
N ARG A 79 -20.25 6.27 3.45
CA ARG A 79 -21.08 6.11 2.25
C ARG A 79 -20.22 5.98 0.99
N ASP A 80 -20.61 5.09 0.07
CA ASP A 80 -19.98 5.06 -1.25
C ASP A 80 -20.42 6.28 -2.06
N VAL A 81 -19.46 7.10 -2.50
CA VAL A 81 -19.73 8.31 -3.29
C VAL A 81 -19.24 8.06 -4.71
N PRO A 82 -20.15 7.97 -5.70
CA PRO A 82 -19.79 7.85 -7.11
C PRO A 82 -18.83 8.96 -7.53
N GLU A 83 -17.86 8.64 -8.37
CA GLU A 83 -16.79 9.59 -8.74
C GLU A 83 -17.33 10.92 -9.29
N LYS A 84 -18.39 10.88 -10.09
CA LYS A 84 -19.09 12.05 -10.65
C LYS A 84 -19.72 12.99 -9.62
N GLU A 85 -19.97 12.50 -8.40
CA GLU A 85 -20.60 13.24 -7.30
C GLU A 85 -19.56 13.72 -6.27
N ARG A 86 -18.30 13.31 -6.40
CA ARG A 86 -17.24 13.75 -5.50
C ARG A 86 -16.91 15.21 -5.77
N LYS A 87 -16.93 16.03 -4.72
CA LYS A 87 -16.45 17.41 -4.81
C LYS A 87 -14.95 17.40 -5.13
N PRO A 88 -14.49 18.08 -6.19
CA PRO A 88 -13.07 18.10 -6.53
C PRO A 88 -12.21 18.67 -5.41
N PHE A 89 -11.11 17.97 -5.13
CA PHE A 89 -10.06 18.41 -4.21
C PHE A 89 -8.76 17.67 -4.51
N THR A 90 -7.65 18.39 -4.38
CA THR A 90 -6.28 17.88 -4.43
C THR A 90 -5.51 18.52 -3.31
N ALA A 91 -4.62 17.76 -2.68
CA ALA A 91 -3.84 18.22 -1.56
C ALA A 91 -2.37 17.79 -1.71
N VAL A 92 -1.44 18.65 -1.29
CA VAL A 92 -0.01 18.34 -1.28
C VAL A 92 0.56 18.75 0.07
N ASN A 93 1.24 17.85 0.75
CA ASN A 93 2.05 18.14 1.94
C ASN A 93 3.45 17.58 1.79
N VAL A 94 4.39 18.08 2.59
CA VAL A 94 5.80 17.70 2.53
C VAL A 94 6.36 17.46 3.93
N ALA A 95 7.15 16.40 4.06
CA ALA A 95 7.90 16.08 5.27
C ALA A 95 9.34 15.67 4.91
N PHE A 96 10.27 15.92 5.81
CA PHE A 96 11.70 15.70 5.60
C PHE A 96 12.25 14.70 6.60
N THR A 97 13.14 13.81 6.15
CA THR A 97 13.97 13.05 7.08
C THR A 97 15.01 13.98 7.72
N HIS A 98 15.72 13.50 8.74
CA HIS A 98 16.83 14.26 9.30
C HIS A 98 17.86 14.64 8.22
N MET A 99 18.22 13.70 7.34
CA MET A 99 19.13 13.95 6.23
C MET A 99 18.58 14.98 5.23
N GLY A 100 17.26 15.03 5.03
CA GLY A 100 16.62 16.07 4.24
C GLY A 100 16.71 17.45 4.88
N LEU A 101 16.44 17.55 6.19
CA LEU A 101 16.53 18.82 6.92
C LEU A 101 17.93 19.42 6.83
N LEU A 102 18.99 18.61 6.99
CA LEU A 102 20.38 19.07 6.81
C LEU A 102 20.68 19.60 5.40
N LYS A 103 19.88 19.23 4.39
CA LYS A 103 20.04 19.73 3.01
C LYS A 103 19.22 20.99 2.73
N VAL A 104 18.20 21.25 3.53
CA VAL A 104 17.31 22.41 3.36
C VAL A 104 17.46 23.44 4.46
N GLU A 105 18.27 23.23 5.50
CA GLU A 105 18.57 24.26 6.50
C GLU A 105 19.36 25.43 5.89
N PRO A 106 19.28 26.63 6.50
CA PRO A 106 20.10 27.75 6.06
C PRO A 106 21.60 27.42 6.16
N PRO A 107 22.44 27.82 5.19
CA PRO A 107 23.89 27.52 5.21
C PRO A 107 24.61 27.98 6.49
N GLU A 108 24.17 29.10 7.07
CA GLU A 108 24.66 29.63 8.34
C GLU A 108 24.43 28.68 9.53
N VAL A 109 23.37 27.87 9.53
CA VAL A 109 23.12 26.89 10.60
C VAL A 109 24.18 25.78 10.57
N GLU A 110 24.56 25.31 9.38
CA GLU A 110 25.61 24.31 9.22
C GLU A 110 26.97 24.84 9.71
N ALA A 111 27.28 26.11 9.40
CA ALA A 111 28.50 26.78 9.84
C ALA A 111 28.54 26.98 11.36
N ASN A 112 27.48 27.56 11.93
CA ASN A 112 27.37 27.83 13.37
C ASN A 112 27.41 26.55 14.19
N TYR A 113 26.75 25.49 13.73
CA TYR A 113 26.77 24.19 14.41
C TYR A 113 28.18 23.60 14.46
N LYS A 114 28.94 23.74 13.37
CA LYS A 114 30.31 23.24 13.32
C LYS A 114 31.23 24.01 14.28
N GLU A 115 31.09 25.33 14.35
CA GLU A 115 31.82 26.18 15.29
C GLU A 115 31.48 25.84 16.74
N ALA A 116 30.19 25.72 17.07
CA ALA A 116 29.74 25.35 18.42
C ALA A 116 30.29 23.99 18.87
N LEU A 117 30.29 22.97 18.00
CA LEU A 117 30.87 21.65 18.32
C LEU A 117 32.39 21.68 18.57
N GLU A 118 33.11 22.63 17.97
CA GLU A 118 34.54 22.83 18.21
C GLU A 118 34.79 23.49 19.58
N GLU A 119 33.86 24.33 20.05
CA GLU A 119 33.92 25.00 21.35
C GLU A 119 33.49 24.09 22.51
N ASP A 120 32.35 23.43 22.39
CA ASP A 120 31.82 22.48 23.38
C ASP A 120 31.12 21.29 22.68
N PRO A 121 31.78 20.12 22.61
CA PRO A 121 31.20 18.91 22.01
C PRO A 121 29.91 18.41 22.68
N ASP A 122 29.63 18.83 23.92
CA ASP A 122 28.44 18.46 24.68
C ASP A 122 27.31 19.51 24.58
N GLU A 123 27.54 20.64 23.89
CA GLU A 123 26.54 21.69 23.72
C GLU A 123 25.37 21.23 22.82
N VAL A 124 24.15 21.40 23.31
CA VAL A 124 22.93 21.05 22.59
C VAL A 124 22.62 22.16 21.57
N CYS A 125 22.71 21.83 20.28
CA CYS A 125 22.38 22.77 19.21
C CYS A 125 20.91 23.20 19.27
N THR A 126 20.67 24.48 19.55
CA THR A 126 19.30 25.01 19.65
C THR A 126 18.68 25.37 18.29
N ASP A 127 19.43 25.27 17.19
CA ASP A 127 18.99 25.60 15.84
C ASP A 127 18.52 24.38 15.02
N ARG A 128 18.84 23.16 15.48
CA ARG A 128 18.43 21.90 14.87
C ARG A 128 17.50 21.10 15.76
N ILE A 129 16.71 20.23 15.14
CA ILE A 129 15.91 19.23 15.86
C ILE A 129 16.85 18.23 16.51
N ASN A 130 16.69 18.02 17.82
CA ASN A 130 17.44 17.04 18.60
C ASN A 130 16.51 15.91 19.06
N GLU A 131 16.24 14.94 18.19
CA GLU A 131 15.47 13.74 18.53
C GLU A 131 16.18 12.52 17.95
N GLY A 132 16.79 11.74 18.85
CA GLY A 132 17.75 10.70 18.45
C GLY A 132 17.14 9.58 17.59
N LEU A 133 15.84 9.28 17.70
CA LEU A 133 15.20 8.29 16.83
C LEU A 133 15.02 8.83 15.41
N PHE A 134 14.55 10.07 15.28
CA PHE A 134 14.39 10.78 14.02
C PHE A 134 15.73 10.96 13.29
N GLU A 135 16.78 11.33 14.02
CA GLU A 135 18.14 11.50 13.48
C GLU A 135 18.67 10.21 12.88
N LYS A 136 18.73 9.14 13.68
CA LYS A 136 19.23 7.83 13.23
C LYS A 136 18.33 7.18 12.18
N GLY A 137 17.04 7.47 12.22
CA GLY A 137 16.03 6.96 11.30
C GLY A 137 15.48 5.60 11.67
N MET A 138 14.40 5.24 10.98
CA MET A 138 13.64 4.03 11.31
C MET A 138 14.42 2.74 11.07
N PHE A 139 15.24 2.66 10.01
CA PHE A 139 16.02 1.45 9.75
C PHE A 139 16.93 1.14 10.93
N ASP A 140 17.72 2.11 11.39
CA ASP A 140 18.63 1.88 12.52
C ASP A 140 17.86 1.61 13.82
N ASP A 141 16.74 2.30 14.03
CA ASP A 141 15.86 2.08 15.18
C ASP A 141 15.29 0.67 15.23
N LEU A 142 14.66 0.21 14.15
CA LEU A 142 13.89 -1.02 14.18
C LEU A 142 14.70 -2.26 13.82
N VAL A 143 15.82 -2.14 13.12
CA VAL A 143 16.67 -3.29 12.78
C VAL A 143 17.70 -3.60 13.86
N TYR A 144 18.40 -2.59 14.39
CA TYR A 144 19.49 -2.83 15.35
C TYR A 144 19.03 -2.72 16.79
N GLU A 145 18.09 -1.82 17.09
CA GLU A 145 17.50 -1.69 18.44
C GLU A 145 16.12 -2.34 18.57
N GLY A 146 15.46 -2.62 17.43
CA GLY A 146 14.15 -3.25 17.36
C GLY A 146 14.18 -4.67 16.81
N ALA A 147 13.05 -5.07 16.22
CA ALA A 147 12.74 -6.43 15.83
C ALA A 147 12.49 -6.60 14.31
N ASP A 148 12.72 -5.56 13.51
CA ASP A 148 12.56 -5.64 12.06
C ASP A 148 13.65 -6.54 11.48
N ASN A 149 13.23 -7.49 10.64
CA ASN A 149 14.14 -8.43 9.98
C ASN A 149 14.62 -7.85 8.64
N PRO A 150 15.90 -7.51 8.44
CA PRO A 150 16.37 -6.81 7.24
C PRO A 150 16.05 -7.48 5.89
N PRO A 151 16.12 -8.82 5.73
CA PRO A 151 15.70 -9.49 4.51
C PRO A 151 14.20 -9.38 4.22
N ALA A 152 13.38 -9.15 5.25
CA ALA A 152 11.93 -8.98 5.14
C ALA A 152 11.53 -7.53 4.87
N LEU A 153 12.46 -6.57 4.86
CA LEU A 153 12.18 -5.20 4.48
C LEU A 153 12.07 -5.04 2.96
N ASP A 154 11.31 -4.05 2.53
CA ASP A 154 11.32 -3.61 1.15
C ASP A 154 12.70 -3.04 0.79
N PRO A 155 13.24 -3.31 -0.42
CA PRO A 155 14.53 -2.80 -0.85
C PRO A 155 14.68 -1.28 -0.72
N ASP A 156 13.59 -0.51 -0.89
CA ASP A 156 13.62 0.96 -0.79
C ASP A 156 13.87 1.47 0.65
N PHE A 157 13.58 0.64 1.67
CA PHE A 157 13.78 0.94 3.09
C PHE A 157 14.91 0.14 3.72
N ARG A 158 15.74 -0.54 2.90
CA ARG A 158 16.83 -1.39 3.38
C ARG A 158 18.18 -0.74 3.09
N ALA A 159 19.06 -0.76 4.09
CA ALA A 159 20.42 -0.29 3.89
C ALA A 159 21.14 -1.06 2.77
N PRO A 160 21.93 -0.38 1.91
CA PRO A 160 22.69 -1.03 0.85
C PRO A 160 23.82 -1.92 1.43
N PRO A 161 24.26 -2.95 0.71
CA PRO A 161 25.38 -3.78 1.14
C PRO A 161 26.63 -2.96 1.50
N GLY A 162 27.29 -3.28 2.62
CA GLY A 162 28.48 -2.58 3.10
C GLY A 162 28.20 -1.34 3.94
N ASN A 163 26.94 -0.94 4.12
CA ASN A 163 26.57 0.23 4.93
C ASN A 163 26.94 0.08 6.42
N GLU A 164 26.98 -1.16 6.93
CA GLU A 164 27.43 -1.51 8.28
C GLU A 164 28.81 -0.97 8.65
N SER A 165 29.69 -0.74 7.68
CA SER A 165 31.04 -0.17 7.88
C SER A 165 31.08 1.36 7.97
N LYS A 166 29.98 2.05 7.66
CA LYS A 166 29.91 3.51 7.62
C LYS A 166 29.50 4.08 8.98
N THR A 167 30.02 5.27 9.30
CA THR A 167 29.73 6.02 10.52
C THR A 167 29.30 7.46 10.19
N GLY A 168 28.69 8.13 11.17
CA GLY A 168 28.17 9.50 11.02
C GLY A 168 27.15 9.62 9.89
N LEU A 169 27.07 10.80 9.27
CA LEU A 169 26.09 11.11 8.21
C LEU A 169 26.17 10.16 7.00
N LYS A 170 27.37 9.66 6.66
CA LYS A 170 27.58 8.70 5.56
C LYS A 170 26.80 7.40 5.74
N ARG A 171 26.50 7.02 6.98
CA ARG A 171 25.68 5.85 7.31
C ARG A 171 24.23 6.02 6.84
N TRP A 172 23.75 7.26 6.76
CA TRP A 172 22.35 7.60 6.53
C TRP A 172 22.09 8.22 5.15
N GLU A 173 23.13 8.55 4.38
CA GLU A 173 23.04 9.14 3.04
C GLU A 173 22.17 8.37 2.03
N TRP A 174 21.98 7.06 2.21
CA TRP A 174 21.17 6.23 1.32
C TRP A 174 19.66 6.43 1.53
N ARG A 175 19.22 6.78 2.75
CA ARG A 175 17.81 6.97 3.15
C ARG A 175 17.18 8.09 2.33
N THR A 176 15.89 8.07 2.03
CA THR A 176 15.23 9.21 1.37
C THR A 176 15.46 10.54 2.11
N ASP A 177 15.45 11.67 1.40
CA ASP A 177 15.61 13.00 2.02
C ASP A 177 14.24 13.55 2.47
N GLY A 178 13.16 13.18 1.79
CA GLY A 178 11.83 13.59 2.19
C GLY A 178 10.74 12.82 1.47
N VAL A 179 9.51 13.23 1.71
CA VAL A 179 8.31 12.69 1.08
C VAL A 179 7.32 13.82 0.80
N PHE A 180 6.79 13.86 -0.42
CA PHE A 180 5.55 14.58 -0.71
C PHE A 180 4.36 13.62 -0.58
N ILE A 181 3.32 14.04 0.15
CA ILE A 181 2.06 13.33 0.27
C ILE A 181 1.05 14.05 -0.62
N VAL A 182 0.65 13.39 -1.71
CA VAL A 182 -0.30 13.93 -2.68
C VAL A 182 -1.62 13.18 -2.54
N ALA A 183 -2.69 13.87 -2.21
CA ALA A 183 -4.03 13.29 -2.06
C ALA A 183 -4.99 13.85 -3.11
N ALA A 184 -5.92 13.03 -3.58
CA ALA A 184 -6.94 13.47 -4.52
C ALA A 184 -8.26 12.67 -4.43
N HIS A 185 -9.32 13.31 -4.92
CA HIS A 185 -10.66 12.74 -5.06
C HIS A 185 -10.80 11.68 -6.18
N ASN A 186 -9.91 11.71 -7.18
CA ASN A 186 -9.85 10.70 -8.25
C ASN A 186 -8.42 10.49 -8.78
N ALA A 187 -8.22 9.43 -9.57
CA ALA A 187 -6.91 9.03 -10.08
C ALA A 187 -6.33 10.02 -11.12
N LYS A 188 -7.18 10.67 -11.92
CA LYS A 188 -6.73 11.64 -12.94
C LYS A 188 -6.16 12.89 -12.29
N ALA A 189 -6.88 13.44 -11.31
CA ALA A 189 -6.46 14.59 -10.52
C ALA A 189 -5.16 14.28 -9.76
N LEU A 190 -5.06 13.09 -9.14
CA LEU A 190 -3.83 12.64 -8.48
C LEU A 190 -2.63 12.69 -9.43
N ARG A 191 -2.74 12.05 -10.61
CA ARG A 191 -1.65 12.03 -11.59
C ARG A 191 -1.30 13.43 -12.06
N ARG A 192 -2.29 14.30 -12.28
CA ARG A 192 -2.04 15.67 -12.71
C ARG A 192 -1.28 16.46 -11.65
N THR A 193 -1.70 16.39 -10.39
CA THR A 193 -1.00 17.06 -9.28
C THR A 193 0.42 16.55 -9.10
N ILE A 194 0.67 15.25 -9.32
CA ILE A 194 2.02 14.68 -9.30
C ILE A 194 2.88 15.26 -10.43
N VAL A 195 2.36 15.33 -11.65
CA VAL A 195 3.07 15.94 -12.79
C VAL A 195 3.36 17.42 -12.53
N ASP A 196 2.36 18.18 -12.06
CA ASP A 196 2.54 19.61 -11.75
C ASP A 196 3.63 19.82 -10.65
N LEU A 197 3.75 18.87 -9.71
CA LEU A 197 4.80 18.88 -8.70
C LEU A 197 6.17 18.47 -9.27
N GLU A 198 6.24 17.44 -10.12
CA GLU A 198 7.48 17.03 -10.79
C GLU A 198 8.02 18.16 -11.69
N ASP A 199 7.14 18.85 -12.40
CA ASP A 199 7.45 20.03 -13.22
C ASP A 199 7.95 21.19 -12.35
N ALA A 200 7.34 21.43 -11.18
CA ALA A 200 7.76 22.51 -10.29
C ALA A 200 9.19 22.37 -9.75
N PHE A 201 9.73 21.14 -9.73
CA PHE A 201 11.11 20.87 -9.32
C PHE A 201 12.01 20.45 -10.49
N ASN A 202 11.51 20.57 -11.73
CA ASN A 202 12.18 20.20 -12.96
C ASN A 202 12.77 18.77 -12.91
N VAL A 203 12.03 17.80 -12.35
CA VAL A 203 12.54 16.46 -12.00
C VAL A 203 13.22 15.74 -13.18
N TYR A 204 12.74 15.97 -14.41
CA TYR A 204 13.25 15.32 -15.62
C TYR A 204 14.25 16.16 -16.42
N ASP A 205 14.60 17.36 -15.96
CA ASP A 205 15.58 18.22 -16.60
C ASP A 205 16.95 18.04 -15.94
N ALA A 206 17.95 17.61 -16.71
CA ALA A 206 19.28 17.31 -16.16
C ALA A 206 20.01 18.54 -15.59
N GLU A 207 19.72 19.74 -16.08
CA GLU A 207 20.38 20.99 -15.67
C GLU A 207 19.55 21.76 -14.64
N ALA A 208 18.22 21.77 -14.80
CA ALA A 208 17.32 22.52 -13.95
C ALA A 208 16.83 21.72 -12.73
N SER A 209 16.92 20.39 -12.72
CA SER A 209 16.47 19.56 -11.60
C SER A 209 17.11 19.94 -10.27
N SER A 210 16.29 20.04 -9.22
CA SER A 210 16.77 20.18 -7.84
C SER A 210 16.54 18.94 -6.98
N MET A 211 15.73 18.00 -7.46
CA MET A 211 15.49 16.72 -6.82
C MET A 211 15.12 15.66 -7.84
N ARG A 212 15.25 14.40 -7.44
CA ARG A 212 14.70 13.24 -8.15
C ARG A 212 13.72 12.49 -7.26
N ILE A 213 12.71 11.88 -7.86
CA ILE A 213 11.89 10.89 -7.17
C ILE A 213 12.75 9.64 -6.96
N ALA A 214 12.89 9.22 -5.70
CA ALA A 214 13.63 8.02 -5.32
C ALA A 214 12.76 6.78 -5.55
N PHE A 215 11.55 6.80 -5.03
CA PHE A 215 10.54 5.76 -5.21
C PHE A 215 9.15 6.31 -4.83
N ARG A 216 8.11 5.54 -5.14
CA ARG A 216 6.72 5.93 -4.97
C ARG A 216 5.91 4.82 -4.30
N ARG A 217 4.91 5.20 -3.51
CA ARG A 217 3.92 4.29 -2.91
C ARG A 217 2.51 4.83 -3.13
N ASP A 218 1.65 4.03 -3.77
CA ASP A 218 0.30 4.44 -4.20
C ASP A 218 -0.80 3.77 -3.37
N GLY A 219 -1.47 4.58 -2.56
CA GLY A 219 -2.61 4.20 -1.75
C GLY A 219 -3.94 4.54 -2.41
N ARG A 220 -4.96 3.77 -2.04
CA ARG A 220 -6.35 4.00 -2.43
C ARG A 220 -7.27 3.46 -1.35
N VAL A 221 -8.30 4.22 -1.03
CA VAL A 221 -9.42 3.76 -0.21
C VAL A 221 -10.11 2.56 -0.88
N ARG A 222 -10.41 1.52 -0.10
CA ARG A 222 -11.11 0.33 -0.61
C ARG A 222 -12.50 0.68 -1.18
N PRO A 223 -12.96 -0.03 -2.22
CA PRO A 223 -14.17 0.34 -2.95
C PRO A 223 -15.46 -0.03 -2.20
N ARG A 224 -16.56 0.67 -2.53
CA ARG A 224 -17.94 0.34 -2.11
C ARG A 224 -18.07 0.23 -0.58
N GLY A 225 -18.75 -0.81 -0.09
CA GLY A 225 -18.98 -1.06 1.34
C GLY A 225 -17.73 -1.38 2.16
N ASN A 226 -16.54 -1.41 1.54
CA ASN A 226 -15.26 -1.50 2.24
C ASN A 226 -14.61 -0.13 2.45
N ARG A 227 -15.24 0.98 2.02
CA ARG A 227 -14.74 2.34 2.27
C ARG A 227 -14.55 2.53 3.77
N GLY A 228 -13.33 2.88 4.19
CA GLY A 228 -12.97 3.08 5.60
C GLY A 228 -12.55 1.82 6.35
N LYS A 229 -12.54 0.66 5.69
CA LYS A 229 -12.03 -0.59 6.25
C LYS A 229 -10.61 -0.88 5.77
N GLU A 230 -9.80 -1.49 6.62
CA GLU A 230 -8.52 -2.08 6.22
C GLU A 230 -8.73 -3.47 5.58
N HIS A 231 -7.68 -4.15 5.09
CA HIS A 231 -7.86 -5.37 4.27
C HIS A 231 -8.32 -6.62 5.03
N PHE A 232 -8.11 -6.73 6.35
CA PHE A 232 -8.74 -7.79 7.15
C PHE A 232 -10.26 -7.60 7.31
N GLY A 233 -10.76 -6.39 7.02
CA GLY A 233 -12.17 -6.02 6.93
C GLY A 233 -12.71 -5.27 8.15
N TYR A 234 -11.86 -4.71 9.01
CA TYR A 234 -12.25 -3.92 10.17
C TYR A 234 -12.36 -2.43 9.81
N GLU A 235 -13.39 -1.76 10.34
CA GLU A 235 -13.48 -0.29 10.29
C GLU A 235 -12.28 0.34 10.98
N ASP A 236 -11.66 1.28 10.29
CA ASP A 236 -10.48 2.00 10.77
C ASP A 236 -10.80 3.48 11.05
N HIS A 237 -9.86 4.17 11.69
CA HIS A 237 -9.88 5.59 12.04
C HIS A 237 -11.04 6.03 12.96
N ILE A 238 -11.71 5.10 13.64
CA ILE A 238 -12.77 5.41 14.63
C ILE A 238 -12.20 6.20 15.81
N SER A 239 -11.16 5.66 16.45
CA SER A 239 -10.54 6.29 17.62
C SER A 239 -9.30 7.08 17.19
N GLN A 240 -9.41 8.40 17.30
CA GLN A 240 -8.31 9.37 17.18
C GLN A 240 -8.30 10.22 18.46
N PRO A 241 -7.14 10.66 18.97
CA PRO A 241 -7.11 11.62 20.07
C PRO A 241 -7.76 12.93 19.62
N LYS A 242 -8.76 13.40 20.36
CA LYS A 242 -9.27 14.77 20.25
C LYS A 242 -8.23 15.72 20.84
N ILE A 243 -8.00 16.86 20.23
CA ILE A 243 -6.97 17.82 20.63
C ILE A 243 -7.62 19.01 21.32
N ALA A 244 -7.22 19.26 22.57
CA ALA A 244 -7.74 20.35 23.38
C ALA A 244 -7.50 21.71 22.70
N GLY A 245 -8.55 22.52 22.59
CA GLY A 245 -8.49 23.84 21.95
C GLY A 245 -8.52 23.81 20.42
N LEU A 246 -8.68 22.64 19.80
CA LEU A 246 -8.77 22.48 18.34
C LEU A 246 -10.02 21.70 17.93
N ASP A 247 -10.22 20.52 18.53
CA ASP A 247 -11.41 19.70 18.32
C ASP A 247 -12.56 20.07 19.27
N ASP A 248 -13.75 19.54 18.96
CA ASP A 248 -14.87 19.54 19.91
C ASP A 248 -14.50 18.83 21.21
N PRO A 249 -15.05 19.28 22.36
CA PRO A 249 -14.96 18.50 23.59
C PRO A 249 -15.40 17.03 23.36
N PRO A 250 -14.72 16.05 23.98
CA PRO A 250 -15.17 14.66 24.00
C PRO A 250 -16.60 14.54 24.50
N ALA A 251 -17.36 13.60 23.94
CA ALA A 251 -18.67 13.26 24.51
C ALA A 251 -18.47 12.51 25.84
N PRO A 252 -19.48 12.50 26.75
CA PRO A 252 -19.40 11.74 27.99
C PRO A 252 -19.00 10.28 27.74
N GLY A 253 -17.96 9.82 28.45
CA GLY A 253 -17.42 8.46 28.34
C GLY A 253 -16.39 8.24 27.23
N GLU A 254 -16.19 9.20 26.31
CA GLU A 254 -15.07 9.16 25.36
C GLU A 254 -13.73 9.49 26.06
N PRO A 255 -12.59 9.10 25.46
CA PRO A 255 -11.29 9.54 25.94
C PRO A 255 -11.18 11.06 26.00
N GLN A 256 -10.53 11.57 27.06
CA GLN A 256 -10.33 12.99 27.24
C GLN A 256 -9.48 13.58 26.10
N ALA A 257 -9.67 14.86 25.83
CA ALA A 257 -8.88 15.54 24.81
C ALA A 257 -7.42 15.66 25.28
N CYS A 258 -6.48 15.31 24.41
CA CYS A 258 -5.08 15.44 24.74
C CYS A 258 -4.61 16.90 24.58
N PRO A 259 -3.58 17.32 25.33
CA PRO A 259 -2.90 18.58 25.07
C PRO A 259 -2.37 18.64 23.63
N PRO A 260 -2.44 19.81 22.96
CA PRO A 260 -1.93 19.96 21.60
C PRO A 260 -0.44 19.62 21.47
N GLY A 261 0.33 19.81 22.55
CA GLY A 261 1.74 19.47 22.61
C GLY A 261 2.06 17.97 22.45
N TYR A 262 1.09 17.06 22.57
CA TYR A 262 1.32 15.64 22.26
C TYR A 262 1.43 15.38 20.76
N ILE A 263 0.92 16.29 19.93
CA ILE A 263 0.92 16.18 18.46
C ILE A 263 1.83 17.23 17.83
N PHE A 264 1.74 18.49 18.29
CA PHE A 264 2.43 19.63 17.73
C PHE A 264 3.57 20.10 18.64
N LEU A 265 4.78 20.25 18.10
CA LEU A 265 5.92 20.72 18.88
C LEU A 265 5.69 22.15 19.37
N GLY A 266 6.22 22.46 20.55
CA GLY A 266 6.22 23.81 21.12
C GLY A 266 4.90 24.27 21.73
N HIS A 267 3.89 23.39 21.81
CA HIS A 267 2.63 23.65 22.52
C HIS A 267 2.64 23.14 23.97
N GLU A 268 1.59 23.48 24.71
CA GLU A 268 1.39 22.93 26.05
C GLU A 268 1.22 21.41 26.01
N GLY A 269 1.89 20.73 26.95
CA GLY A 269 1.94 19.27 26.99
C GLY A 269 3.05 18.64 26.16
N ASP A 270 3.82 19.41 25.37
CA ASP A 270 4.98 18.85 24.64
C ASP A 270 5.93 18.15 25.64
N PRO A 271 6.14 16.81 25.50
CA PRO A 271 6.90 16.03 26.47
C PRO A 271 8.32 16.54 26.68
N ASP A 272 8.88 17.25 25.69
CA ASP A 272 10.21 17.82 25.82
C ASP A 272 10.39 19.09 24.98
N LYS A 273 10.11 20.20 25.65
CA LYS A 273 10.20 21.55 25.09
C LYS A 273 11.64 22.01 24.80
N ARG A 274 12.67 21.25 25.20
CA ARG A 274 14.08 21.64 25.02
C ARG A 274 14.69 21.10 23.72
N ARG A 275 14.05 20.11 23.08
CA ARG A 275 14.58 19.39 21.91
C ARG A 275 14.44 20.11 20.57
N GLY A 276 13.57 21.12 20.49
CA GLY A 276 13.19 21.73 19.21
C GLY A 276 13.64 23.18 19.07
N PRO A 277 14.19 23.56 17.90
CA PRO A 277 14.43 24.96 17.59
C PRO A 277 13.09 25.70 17.51
N LYS A 278 13.10 27.03 17.70
CA LYS A 278 11.87 27.84 17.70
C LYS A 278 11.02 27.66 16.44
N TRP A 279 11.66 27.45 15.29
CA TRP A 279 10.98 27.23 14.02
C TRP A 279 10.22 25.90 13.95
N ALA A 280 10.58 24.90 14.77
CA ALA A 280 9.92 23.60 14.76
C ALA A 280 8.52 23.62 15.39
N LYS A 281 8.14 24.73 16.03
CA LYS A 281 6.80 24.94 16.58
C LYS A 281 5.74 24.69 15.50
N GLU A 282 4.64 24.04 15.91
CA GLU A 282 3.52 23.64 15.04
C GLU A 282 3.88 22.60 13.96
N GLY A 283 5.12 22.10 13.95
CA GLY A 283 5.48 20.88 13.23
C GLY A 283 5.14 19.63 14.02
N SER A 284 5.21 18.48 13.35
CA SER A 284 4.95 17.16 13.95
C SER A 284 5.82 16.09 13.30
N TYR A 285 6.25 15.08 14.06
CA TYR A 285 6.93 13.94 13.49
C TYR A 285 5.94 13.03 12.80
N LEU A 286 6.22 12.70 11.54
CA LEU A 286 5.50 11.74 10.73
C LEU A 286 6.25 10.42 10.73
N VAL A 287 5.57 9.34 11.10
CA VAL A 287 6.04 7.97 10.89
C VAL A 287 5.35 7.43 9.65
N PHE A 288 6.11 6.80 8.74
CA PHE A 288 5.57 6.02 7.64
C PHE A 288 5.99 4.56 7.79
N ARG A 289 5.05 3.62 7.66
CA ARG A 289 5.32 2.16 7.60
C ARG A 289 4.55 1.53 6.45
N GLN A 290 5.20 0.63 5.72
CA GLN A 290 4.51 -0.28 4.82
C GLN A 290 4.17 -1.57 5.56
N LEU A 291 2.87 -1.84 5.70
CA LEU A 291 2.33 -3.01 6.38
C LEU A 291 1.60 -3.89 5.38
N ASP A 292 2.26 -4.96 4.92
CA ASP A 292 1.66 -5.94 4.00
C ASP A 292 0.77 -6.90 4.78
N GLN A 293 -0.45 -7.16 4.31
CA GLN A 293 -1.47 -7.93 5.02
C GLN A 293 -1.78 -9.24 4.31
N LYS A 294 -1.54 -10.36 5.00
CA LYS A 294 -1.82 -11.73 4.55
C LYS A 294 -3.25 -12.14 4.89
N VAL A 295 -4.21 -11.56 4.15
CA VAL A 295 -5.64 -11.69 4.47
C VAL A 295 -6.17 -13.13 4.36
N PRO A 296 -5.86 -13.92 3.31
CA PRO A 296 -6.30 -15.31 3.23
C PRO A 296 -5.76 -16.17 4.37
N GLU A 297 -4.48 -15.99 4.72
CA GLU A 297 -3.83 -16.68 5.83
C GLU A 297 -4.49 -16.31 7.17
N PHE A 298 -4.75 -15.02 7.40
CA PHE A 298 -5.49 -14.57 8.59
C PHE A 298 -6.87 -15.24 8.69
N GLN A 299 -7.64 -15.30 7.60
CA GLN A 299 -8.97 -15.91 7.60
C GLN A 299 -8.92 -17.41 7.89
N LYS A 300 -7.93 -18.11 7.30
CA LYS A 300 -7.69 -19.52 7.55
C LYS A 300 -7.27 -19.78 8.99
N ASP A 301 -6.29 -19.03 9.49
CA ASP A 301 -5.76 -19.18 10.85
C ASP A 301 -6.84 -18.90 11.90
N LEU A 302 -7.70 -17.89 11.70
CA LEU A 302 -8.83 -17.64 12.60
C LEU A 302 -9.77 -18.84 12.71
N LYS A 303 -10.05 -19.51 11.59
CA LYS A 303 -10.91 -20.71 11.58
C LYS A 303 -10.26 -21.83 12.39
N ASP A 304 -8.99 -22.12 12.10
CA ASP A 304 -8.23 -23.18 12.76
C ASP A 304 -7.99 -22.90 14.25
N MET A 305 -7.81 -21.63 14.64
CA MET A 305 -7.63 -21.21 16.03
C MET A 305 -8.93 -21.24 16.82
N ALA A 306 -10.06 -20.82 16.22
CA ALA A 306 -11.35 -20.77 16.91
C ALA A 306 -11.85 -22.17 17.32
N GLU A 307 -11.50 -23.21 16.55
CA GLU A 307 -11.80 -24.61 16.89
C GLU A 307 -11.02 -25.12 18.11
N LYS A 308 -9.87 -24.52 18.44
CA LYS A 308 -8.98 -24.94 19.53
C LYS A 308 -9.35 -24.36 20.89
N ILE A 309 -10.18 -23.31 20.94
CA ILE A 309 -10.49 -22.60 22.20
C ILE A 309 -11.84 -23.07 22.77
N PRO A 310 -11.87 -23.67 23.97
CA PRO A 310 -13.10 -24.14 24.60
C PRO A 310 -14.13 -23.03 24.88
N GLY A 311 -15.41 -23.34 24.60
CA GLY A 311 -16.59 -22.69 25.19
C GLY A 311 -16.91 -21.24 24.79
N ASN A 312 -15.92 -20.35 24.70
CA ASN A 312 -16.17 -18.92 24.46
C ASN A 312 -16.13 -18.58 22.96
N TYR A 313 -15.25 -19.24 22.22
CA TYR A 313 -15.08 -19.00 20.78
C TYR A 313 -15.60 -20.17 19.95
N GLY A 314 -15.54 -21.42 20.45
CA GLY A 314 -16.38 -22.54 19.98
C GLY A 314 -16.49 -22.73 18.47
N GLY A 315 -15.43 -22.47 17.70
CA GLY A 315 -15.43 -22.54 16.23
C GLY A 315 -15.98 -21.30 15.50
N ASN A 316 -16.15 -20.16 16.17
CA ASN A 316 -16.56 -18.88 15.58
C ASN A 316 -15.33 -17.98 15.29
N PRO A 317 -14.78 -18.02 14.06
CA PRO A 317 -13.63 -17.19 13.67
C PRO A 317 -13.92 -15.69 13.69
N GLU A 318 -15.15 -15.27 13.43
CA GLU A 318 -15.51 -13.84 13.44
C GLU A 318 -15.44 -13.26 14.84
N LYS A 319 -15.98 -13.98 15.84
CA LYS A 319 -15.88 -13.59 17.25
C LYS A 319 -14.42 -13.57 17.70
N LEU A 320 -13.62 -14.57 17.33
CA LEU A 320 -12.20 -14.61 17.67
C LEU A 320 -11.48 -13.39 17.08
N GLY A 321 -11.62 -13.15 15.78
CA GLY A 321 -11.02 -11.99 15.12
C GLY A 321 -11.42 -10.66 15.77
N ALA A 322 -12.70 -10.52 16.13
CA ALA A 322 -13.18 -9.33 16.84
C ALA A 322 -12.51 -9.15 18.21
N HIS A 323 -12.27 -10.23 18.96
CA HIS A 323 -11.58 -10.17 20.26
C HIS A 323 -10.07 -9.97 20.12
N LEU A 324 -9.44 -10.44 19.05
CA LEU A 324 -8.04 -10.14 18.74
C LEU A 324 -7.86 -8.65 18.39
N MET A 325 -8.80 -8.08 17.64
CA MET A 325 -8.78 -6.65 17.28
C MET A 325 -9.25 -5.76 18.44
N GLY A 326 -10.26 -6.21 19.17
CA GLY A 326 -11.05 -5.48 20.17
C GLY A 326 -12.25 -4.72 19.58
N ARG A 327 -12.50 -4.86 18.28
CA ARG A 327 -13.72 -4.40 17.58
C ARG A 327 -14.17 -5.45 16.57
N TRP A 328 -15.47 -5.55 16.34
CA TRP A 328 -16.03 -6.30 15.22
C TRP A 328 -15.68 -5.65 13.88
N LYS A 329 -15.84 -6.38 12.78
CA LYS A 329 -15.61 -5.85 11.42
C LYS A 329 -16.53 -4.68 11.06
N SER A 330 -17.68 -4.55 11.73
CA SER A 330 -18.56 -3.39 11.65
C SER A 330 -17.98 -2.13 12.30
N GLY A 331 -16.97 -2.28 13.17
CA GLY A 331 -16.46 -1.24 14.05
C GLY A 331 -16.99 -1.32 15.49
N ALA A 332 -18.04 -2.08 15.76
CA ALA A 332 -18.63 -2.19 17.10
C ALA A 332 -17.60 -2.67 18.15
N PRO A 333 -17.43 -1.99 19.29
CA PRO A 333 -16.42 -2.37 20.27
C PRO A 333 -16.83 -3.62 21.05
N VAL A 334 -15.91 -4.59 21.14
CA VAL A 334 -16.10 -5.84 21.91
C VAL A 334 -16.33 -5.54 23.39
N ALA A 335 -15.79 -4.43 23.89
CA ALA A 335 -16.02 -3.97 25.26
C ALA A 335 -17.53 -3.76 25.59
N LYS A 336 -18.32 -3.34 24.59
CA LYS A 336 -19.78 -3.16 24.72
C LYS A 336 -20.56 -4.38 24.25
N THR A 337 -20.08 -5.06 23.20
CA THR A 337 -20.79 -6.16 22.53
C THR A 337 -19.92 -7.42 22.44
N PRO A 338 -19.64 -8.08 23.58
CA PRO A 338 -18.67 -9.17 23.64
C PRO A 338 -19.16 -10.47 22.99
N HIS A 339 -20.45 -10.61 22.72
CA HIS A 339 -21.01 -11.90 22.28
C HIS A 339 -21.29 -11.96 20.77
N GLN A 340 -21.72 -10.85 20.17
CA GLN A 340 -22.10 -10.77 18.76
C GLN A 340 -21.90 -9.35 18.23
N ASP A 341 -21.77 -9.23 16.91
CA ASP A 341 -21.68 -7.93 16.25
C ASP A 341 -23.02 -7.17 16.35
N GLU A 342 -22.94 -5.88 16.70
CA GLU A 342 -24.08 -4.96 16.68
C GLU A 342 -23.69 -3.68 15.92
N PRO A 343 -23.91 -3.63 14.59
CA PRO A 343 -23.47 -2.51 13.75
C PRO A 343 -23.99 -1.13 14.14
N LYS A 344 -25.05 -1.04 14.97
CA LYS A 344 -25.52 0.23 15.53
C LYS A 344 -24.47 0.94 16.39
N TYR A 345 -23.48 0.20 16.92
CA TYR A 345 -22.36 0.73 17.69
C TYR A 345 -21.07 0.86 16.86
N ALA A 346 -21.15 0.80 15.52
CA ALA A 346 -20.00 0.78 14.61
C ALA A 346 -18.95 1.86 14.91
N PHE A 347 -19.38 3.06 15.29
CA PHE A 347 -18.51 4.21 15.53
C PHE A 347 -18.39 4.58 17.02
N ASP A 348 -18.95 3.78 17.91
CA ASP A 348 -18.92 4.05 19.35
C ASP A 348 -17.48 4.04 19.88
N ASN A 349 -17.17 5.03 20.71
CA ASN A 349 -15.87 5.18 21.36
C ASN A 349 -15.95 5.51 22.85
N ASP A 350 -17.16 5.60 23.40
CA ASP A 350 -17.54 5.85 24.79
C ASP A 350 -17.44 4.57 25.65
N PHE A 351 -16.21 4.10 25.85
CA PHE A 351 -15.86 2.99 26.74
C PHE A 351 -14.43 3.17 27.22
N ASP A 352 -14.03 2.58 28.33
CA ASP A 352 -12.64 2.72 28.80
C ASP A 352 -12.05 1.51 29.51
N PHE A 353 -12.73 0.37 29.41
CA PHE A 353 -12.31 -0.89 30.01
C PHE A 353 -12.35 -0.92 31.57
N ARG A 354 -12.92 0.09 32.24
CA ARG A 354 -13.23 0.08 33.69
C ARG A 354 -14.22 -1.03 34.07
N PRO A 355 -14.05 -1.61 35.26
CA PRO A 355 -13.31 -2.85 35.36
C PRO A 355 -14.16 -4.03 34.95
N LYS A 356 -13.52 -4.99 34.30
CA LYS A 356 -13.94 -6.39 34.38
C LYS A 356 -12.72 -7.19 34.77
N LYS A 357 -12.73 -7.74 35.98
CA LYS A 357 -11.83 -8.79 36.51
C LYS A 357 -11.70 -10.05 35.64
N ASP A 358 -12.28 -10.05 34.44
CA ASP A 358 -12.31 -11.22 33.60
C ASP A 358 -12.11 -10.89 32.12
N LEU A 359 -11.56 -11.87 31.42
CA LEU A 359 -11.35 -11.83 29.98
C LEU A 359 -12.67 -11.94 29.19
N LYS A 360 -13.86 -11.95 29.84
CA LYS A 360 -15.15 -12.12 29.14
C LYS A 360 -15.45 -10.95 28.20
N GLY A 361 -14.89 -9.77 28.51
CA GLY A 361 -14.95 -8.58 27.67
C GLY A 361 -13.86 -8.58 26.58
N CYS A 362 -13.28 -7.41 26.36
CA CYS A 362 -12.17 -7.24 25.42
C CYS A 362 -10.86 -7.82 26.02
N PRO A 363 -10.14 -8.75 25.37
CA PRO A 363 -8.86 -9.25 25.87
C PRO A 363 -7.85 -8.13 26.12
N PHE A 364 -7.04 -8.25 27.18
CA PHE A 364 -6.01 -7.25 27.51
C PHE A 364 -5.00 -7.02 26.38
N ALA A 365 -4.65 -8.08 25.64
CA ALA A 365 -3.73 -8.00 24.51
C ALA A 365 -4.43 -7.76 23.16
N ALA A 366 -5.73 -7.47 23.14
CA ALA A 366 -6.41 -7.06 21.91
C ALA A 366 -5.77 -5.78 21.33
N HIS A 367 -5.71 -5.67 20.00
CA HIS A 367 -5.00 -4.60 19.31
C HIS A 367 -5.36 -3.19 19.84
N ILE A 368 -6.64 -2.83 19.87
CA ILE A 368 -7.04 -1.49 20.34
C ILE A 368 -6.75 -1.26 21.83
N ARG A 369 -6.72 -2.32 22.65
CA ARG A 369 -6.50 -2.23 24.10
C ARG A 369 -5.01 -2.14 24.42
N LYS A 370 -4.16 -2.79 23.61
CA LYS A 370 -2.71 -2.55 23.60
C LYS A 370 -2.38 -1.14 23.15
N MET A 371 -2.92 -0.70 22.03
CA MET A 371 -2.60 0.61 21.43
C MET A 371 -3.20 1.79 22.20
N ARG A 372 -4.30 1.57 22.92
CA ARG A 372 -4.89 2.56 23.82
C ARG A 372 -5.50 1.84 25.04
N PRO A 373 -4.74 1.67 26.13
CA PRO A 373 -5.16 0.93 27.33
C PRO A 373 -6.32 1.54 28.11
N ARG A 374 -6.59 2.84 27.89
CA ARG A 374 -7.61 3.62 28.60
C ARG A 374 -7.50 3.41 30.12
N ALA A 375 -8.47 2.82 30.79
CA ALA A 375 -8.45 2.67 32.23
C ALA A 375 -7.46 1.64 32.77
N ASP A 376 -6.90 0.74 31.94
CA ASP A 376 -5.86 -0.19 32.42
C ASP A 376 -4.57 0.50 32.88
N LYS A 377 -4.39 1.79 32.55
CA LYS A 377 -3.28 2.63 33.03
C LYS A 377 -3.69 3.64 34.10
N LYS A 378 -4.97 3.71 34.47
CA LYS A 378 -5.48 4.67 35.47
C LYS A 378 -5.19 4.16 36.88
N ARG A 379 -4.63 5.01 37.74
CA ARG A 379 -4.20 4.65 39.10
C ARG A 379 -5.32 4.05 39.96
N ASP A 380 -6.53 4.60 39.85
CA ASP A 380 -7.65 4.23 40.74
C ASP A 380 -8.62 3.20 40.11
N TYR A 381 -8.39 2.78 38.86
CA TYR A 381 -9.28 1.87 38.12
C TYR A 381 -8.54 0.78 37.29
N GLY A 382 -7.21 0.75 37.35
CA GLY A 382 -6.35 -0.12 36.55
C GLY A 382 -6.00 -1.46 37.19
N SER A 383 -6.28 -1.65 38.49
CA SER A 383 -5.89 -2.85 39.23
C SER A 383 -6.95 -3.96 39.16
N GLU A 384 -6.52 -5.22 39.24
CA GLU A 384 -7.45 -6.37 39.33
C GLU A 384 -8.30 -6.37 40.62
N LYS A 385 -7.96 -5.51 41.60
CA LYS A 385 -8.62 -5.43 42.92
C LYS A 385 -9.63 -4.29 43.04
N ASP A 386 -9.79 -3.47 42.02
CA ASP A 386 -10.64 -2.27 42.09
C ASP A 386 -12.14 -2.62 42.24
N ASP A 387 -12.55 -3.83 41.86
CA ASP A 387 -13.90 -4.38 42.10
C ASP A 387 -14.16 -4.80 43.57
N GLU A 388 -13.14 -4.97 44.41
CA GLU A 388 -13.31 -5.48 45.79
C GLU A 388 -13.63 -4.39 46.81
N ASN A 389 -13.42 -3.13 46.47
CA ASN A 389 -13.57 -2.03 47.43
C ASN A 389 -15.01 -1.54 47.62
N HIS A 390 -16.03 -2.20 47.05
CA HIS A 390 -17.46 -1.89 47.24
C HIS A 390 -17.91 -0.44 47.01
N LEU A 391 -17.03 0.44 46.53
CA LEU A 391 -17.41 1.73 45.97
C LEU A 391 -18.00 1.40 44.60
N SER A 392 -19.31 1.64 44.42
CA SER A 392 -19.92 1.60 43.10
C SER A 392 -19.05 2.40 42.14
N LEU A 393 -18.43 1.72 41.17
CA LEU A 393 -17.68 2.40 40.14
C LEU A 393 -18.65 3.37 39.47
N ARG A 394 -18.32 4.66 39.56
CA ARG A 394 -19.13 5.72 38.96
C ARG A 394 -19.29 5.42 37.47
N ALA A 395 -20.45 5.72 36.90
CA ALA A 395 -20.64 5.54 35.48
C ALA A 395 -19.69 6.45 34.69
N LEU A 396 -19.33 5.99 33.49
CA LEU A 396 -18.44 6.71 32.59
C LEU A 396 -18.98 8.13 32.32
N GLY A 397 -18.17 9.15 32.66
CA GLY A 397 -18.55 10.56 32.49
C GLY A 397 -19.38 11.18 33.61
N GLU A 398 -19.57 10.50 34.76
CA GLU A 398 -20.32 11.07 35.90
C GLU A 398 -19.57 12.19 36.65
N ASP A 399 -18.23 12.15 36.69
CA ASP A 399 -17.38 13.17 37.32
C ASP A 399 -16.17 13.45 36.42
N GLU A 400 -16.40 14.29 35.42
CA GLU A 400 -15.38 14.64 34.40
C GLU A 400 -14.13 15.27 35.03
N VAL A 401 -14.28 16.06 36.10
CA VAL A 401 -13.15 16.71 36.79
C VAL A 401 -12.26 15.67 37.48
N PHE A 402 -12.85 14.64 38.09
CA PHE A 402 -12.10 13.52 38.65
C PHE A 402 -11.40 12.70 37.57
N ASP A 403 -12.09 12.42 36.46
CA ASP A 403 -11.54 11.68 35.32
C ASP A 403 -10.42 12.45 34.61
N GLU A 404 -10.49 13.78 34.54
CA GLU A 404 -9.44 14.69 34.03
C GLU A 404 -8.21 14.75 34.93
N GLY A 405 -8.38 14.63 36.25
CA GLY A 405 -7.28 14.65 37.21
C GLY A 405 -6.32 13.45 37.12
N GLN A 406 -6.76 12.37 36.47
CA GLN A 406 -5.93 11.20 36.20
C GLN A 406 -5.15 11.40 34.89
N LYS A 407 -3.98 12.06 35.00
CA LYS A 407 -3.08 12.35 33.86
C LYS A 407 -2.94 11.15 32.92
N GLU A 408 -3.43 11.31 31.69
CA GLU A 408 -3.16 10.36 30.62
C GLU A 408 -1.70 10.52 30.13
N ASP A 409 -1.10 9.40 29.73
CA ASP A 409 0.25 9.37 29.19
C ASP A 409 0.33 10.06 27.82
N ALA A 410 1.49 10.65 27.49
CA ALA A 410 1.78 11.29 26.21
C ALA A 410 1.82 10.28 25.03
N SER A 411 1.72 8.99 25.33
CA SER A 411 1.58 7.86 24.41
C SER A 411 0.27 7.87 23.60
N VAL A 412 0.14 8.86 22.72
CA VAL A 412 -0.95 9.03 21.74
C VAL A 412 -0.39 9.36 20.37
N ILE A 413 -1.12 8.94 19.32
CA ILE A 413 -0.78 9.22 17.93
C ILE A 413 -2.04 9.57 17.14
N LEU A 414 -1.92 10.49 16.17
CA LEU A 414 -2.94 10.68 15.13
C LEU A 414 -2.63 9.80 13.94
N ARG A 415 -3.54 8.90 13.57
CA ARG A 415 -3.33 7.98 12.43
C ARG A 415 -3.95 8.54 11.16
N ARG A 416 -3.23 8.40 10.05
CA ARG A 416 -3.61 8.93 8.73
C ARG A 416 -3.36 7.93 7.62
N GLY A 417 -3.40 6.63 7.93
CA GLY A 417 -3.07 5.57 6.99
C GLY A 417 -3.98 5.51 5.77
N ILE A 418 -3.55 4.75 4.77
CA ILE A 418 -4.36 4.41 3.60
C ILE A 418 -4.04 2.99 3.14
N THR A 419 -5.04 2.26 2.66
CA THR A 419 -4.84 0.93 2.07
C THR A 419 -4.11 1.00 0.72
N PHE A 420 -3.41 -0.06 0.36
CA PHE A 420 -2.84 -0.25 -0.98
C PHE A 420 -3.08 -1.69 -1.47
N GLY A 421 -2.88 -1.90 -2.76
CA GLY A 421 -3.09 -3.20 -3.40
C GLY A 421 -4.56 -3.51 -3.68
N PRO A 422 -4.82 -4.60 -4.41
CA PRO A 422 -6.15 -4.98 -4.86
C PRO A 422 -6.94 -5.76 -3.79
N GLU A 423 -8.25 -5.86 -4.00
CA GLU A 423 -9.10 -6.80 -3.26
C GLU A 423 -8.66 -8.26 -3.50
N LEU A 424 -9.18 -9.19 -2.69
CA LEU A 424 -8.90 -10.61 -2.87
C LEU A 424 -9.41 -11.14 -4.21
N THR A 425 -8.55 -11.90 -4.89
CA THR A 425 -8.95 -12.68 -6.07
C THR A 425 -9.69 -13.96 -5.66
N LYS A 426 -10.41 -14.58 -6.61
CA LYS A 426 -11.07 -15.87 -6.38
C LYS A 426 -10.07 -16.98 -6.04
N GLU A 427 -8.88 -16.93 -6.65
CA GLU A 427 -7.80 -17.89 -6.44
C GLU A 427 -7.25 -17.80 -5.02
N GLU A 428 -6.94 -16.60 -4.54
CA GLU A 428 -6.46 -16.39 -3.15
C GLU A 428 -7.47 -16.85 -2.10
N ILE A 429 -8.77 -16.64 -2.35
CA ILE A 429 -9.85 -17.12 -1.48
C ILE A 429 -9.90 -18.65 -1.46
N LEU A 430 -9.79 -19.29 -2.63
CA LEU A 430 -9.86 -20.74 -2.77
C LEU A 430 -8.65 -21.44 -2.14
N GLU A 431 -7.46 -20.90 -2.37
CA GLU A 431 -6.20 -21.47 -1.87
C GLU A 431 -5.93 -21.11 -0.40
N GLY A 432 -6.57 -20.06 0.12
CA GLY A 432 -6.28 -19.54 1.45
C GLY A 432 -4.85 -19.00 1.55
N LYS A 433 -4.32 -18.45 0.46
CA LYS A 433 -2.94 -17.99 0.34
C LYS A 433 -2.87 -16.64 -0.39
N THR A 434 -2.01 -15.76 0.09
CA THR A 434 -1.72 -14.47 -0.56
C THR A 434 -0.92 -14.69 -1.84
N ILE A 435 -1.40 -14.10 -2.94
CA ILE A 435 -0.74 -14.08 -4.26
C ILE A 435 -0.38 -12.64 -4.64
N GLN A 436 -1.28 -11.70 -4.37
CA GLN A 436 -1.08 -10.29 -4.68
C GLN A 436 -0.77 -9.49 -3.42
N GLN A 437 0.21 -8.59 -3.53
CA GLN A 437 0.61 -7.72 -2.43
C GLN A 437 -0.49 -6.69 -2.13
N ARG A 438 -0.88 -6.58 -0.85
CA ARG A 438 -1.86 -5.63 -0.36
C ARG A 438 -1.60 -5.31 1.09
N GLY A 439 -2.16 -4.22 1.57
CA GLY A 439 -2.06 -3.86 2.97
C GLY A 439 -2.34 -2.40 3.21
N MET A 440 -1.56 -1.79 4.11
CA MET A 440 -1.70 -0.40 4.49
C MET A 440 -0.36 0.33 4.47
N TYR A 441 -0.36 1.55 3.93
CA TYR A 441 0.64 2.54 4.28
C TYR A 441 0.18 3.20 5.58
N PHE A 442 0.71 2.72 6.69
CA PHE A 442 0.44 3.29 7.99
C PHE A 442 1.21 4.59 8.13
N THR A 443 0.50 5.65 8.51
CA THR A 443 1.11 6.92 8.87
C THR A 443 0.56 7.43 10.18
N CYS A 444 1.43 7.99 11.01
CA CYS A 444 0.98 8.65 12.23
C CYS A 444 1.82 9.87 12.62
N TYR A 445 1.16 10.78 13.35
CA TYR A 445 1.72 12.04 13.82
C TYR A 445 1.78 12.08 15.34
N GLN A 446 2.88 12.65 15.86
CA GLN A 446 3.18 12.84 17.28
C GLN A 446 4.27 13.91 17.44
N SER A 447 4.37 14.53 18.61
CA SER A 447 5.46 15.48 18.92
C SER A 447 6.73 14.80 19.41
N LEU A 448 6.68 13.52 19.76
CA LEU A 448 7.84 12.72 20.16
C LEU A 448 7.67 11.27 19.70
N ILE A 449 8.53 10.82 18.78
CA ILE A 449 8.50 9.44 18.25
C ILE A 449 8.69 8.41 19.36
N ARG A 450 9.59 8.72 20.32
CA ARG A 450 9.90 7.87 21.47
C ARG A 450 8.69 7.56 22.33
N ASP A 451 7.81 8.54 22.57
CA ASP A 451 6.62 8.37 23.42
C ASP A 451 5.39 7.96 22.59
N GLY A 452 5.36 8.29 21.30
CA GLY A 452 4.33 7.85 20.36
C GLY A 452 4.61 6.46 19.79
N PHE A 453 4.78 6.39 18.46
CA PHE A 453 4.94 5.13 17.73
C PHE A 453 5.93 4.13 18.34
N ASN A 454 7.14 4.57 18.72
CA ASN A 454 8.16 3.64 19.23
C ASN A 454 7.73 3.01 20.56
N PHE A 455 7.15 3.79 21.49
CA PHE A 455 6.63 3.28 22.75
C PHE A 455 5.50 2.27 22.53
N LEU A 456 4.52 2.63 21.70
CA LEU A 456 3.37 1.77 21.40
C LEU A 456 3.81 0.42 20.85
N MET A 457 4.78 0.40 19.94
CA MET A 457 5.30 -0.83 19.32
C MET A 457 6.12 -1.67 20.30
N THR A 458 7.08 -1.06 20.99
CA THR A 458 8.11 -1.78 21.77
C THR A 458 7.66 -2.09 23.20
N ARG A 459 6.98 -1.15 23.86
CA ARG A 459 6.60 -1.26 25.27
C ARG A 459 5.22 -1.85 25.47
N TRP A 460 4.32 -1.70 24.50
CA TRP A 460 2.94 -2.20 24.61
C TRP A 460 2.67 -3.39 23.70
N ALA A 461 2.72 -3.21 22.36
CA ALA A 461 2.37 -4.26 21.40
C ALA A 461 3.19 -5.53 21.60
N SER A 462 4.52 -5.37 21.70
CA SER A 462 5.47 -6.48 21.74
C SER A 462 5.80 -6.97 23.15
N ASN A 463 5.16 -6.42 24.18
CA ASN A 463 5.41 -6.78 25.58
C ASN A 463 4.33 -7.73 26.09
N SER A 464 4.67 -8.99 26.36
CA SER A 464 3.73 -10.00 26.85
C SER A 464 3.16 -9.71 28.24
N SER A 465 3.85 -8.91 29.04
CA SER A 465 3.45 -8.58 30.41
C SER A 465 2.63 -7.30 30.49
N PHE A 466 2.40 -6.62 29.37
CA PHE A 466 1.65 -5.36 29.35
C PHE A 466 0.15 -5.60 29.11
N PRO A 467 -0.78 -4.96 29.85
CA PRO A 467 -0.59 -4.11 31.04
C PRO A 467 -0.03 -4.84 32.27
N GLU A 468 0.79 -4.14 33.08
CA GLU A 468 1.73 -4.71 34.08
C GLU A 468 1.07 -5.36 35.32
N ASP A 469 -0.23 -5.16 35.54
CA ASP A 469 -0.95 -5.60 36.75
C ASP A 469 -2.09 -6.60 36.48
N LYS A 470 -1.92 -7.49 35.49
CA LYS A 470 -2.96 -8.46 35.07
C LYS A 470 -2.60 -9.93 35.35
N THR A 471 -1.81 -10.16 36.40
CA THR A 471 -1.20 -11.46 36.68
C THR A 471 -2.10 -12.42 37.47
N GLU A 472 -3.14 -11.95 38.16
CA GLU A 472 -4.14 -12.82 38.80
C GLU A 472 -5.03 -13.48 37.74
N THR A 473 -5.45 -12.73 36.71
CA THR A 473 -6.23 -13.26 35.58
C THR A 473 -5.36 -14.03 34.60
N CYS A 474 -4.15 -13.55 34.34
CA CYS A 474 -3.21 -14.11 33.37
C CYS A 474 -1.83 -14.34 34.02
N PRO A 475 -1.59 -15.49 34.68
CA PRO A 475 -0.33 -15.74 35.40
C PRO A 475 0.94 -15.64 34.54
N ASP A 476 0.85 -15.97 33.26
CA ASP A 476 1.96 -15.86 32.30
C ASP A 476 2.09 -14.45 31.67
N GLY A 477 1.11 -13.57 31.92
CA GLY A 477 0.91 -12.27 31.29
C GLY A 477 -0.28 -12.22 30.30
N PRO A 478 -0.77 -11.01 29.97
CA PRO A 478 -1.79 -10.79 28.93
C PRO A 478 -1.45 -11.35 27.54
N GLY A 479 -0.17 -11.40 27.20
CA GLY A 479 0.31 -11.69 25.86
C GLY A 479 0.61 -10.44 25.03
N MET A 480 0.89 -10.66 23.74
CA MET A 480 1.33 -9.66 22.77
C MET A 480 0.19 -9.30 21.81
N ASP A 481 0.29 -8.13 21.19
CA ASP A 481 -0.63 -7.69 20.14
C ASP A 481 -0.65 -8.71 18.98
N PRO A 482 -1.82 -9.24 18.58
CA PRO A 482 -1.88 -10.32 17.59
C PRO A 482 -1.53 -9.90 16.15
N PHE A 483 -1.49 -8.60 15.84
CA PHE A 483 -1.29 -8.10 14.48
C PHE A 483 0.08 -7.48 14.26
N ILE A 484 0.55 -6.67 15.20
CA ILE A 484 1.73 -5.80 14.99
C ILE A 484 2.85 -6.02 16.00
N ASN A 485 2.72 -6.99 16.91
CA ASN A 485 3.86 -7.37 17.75
C ASN A 485 5.08 -7.72 16.90
N GLN A 486 6.26 -7.51 17.47
CA GLN A 486 7.50 -7.88 16.85
C GLN A 486 8.34 -8.72 17.80
N LYS A 487 8.90 -9.81 17.26
CA LYS A 487 9.80 -10.69 17.99
C LYS A 487 11.22 -10.11 17.97
N LEU A 488 11.65 -9.52 19.09
CA LEU A 488 12.94 -8.81 19.21
C LEU A 488 14.15 -9.70 18.94
N ARG A 489 14.12 -10.98 19.34
CA ARG A 489 15.22 -11.92 19.13
C ARG A 489 14.71 -13.34 18.88
N ALA A 490 15.49 -14.15 18.18
CA ALA A 490 15.14 -15.55 17.89
C ALA A 490 14.96 -16.40 19.17
N ASP A 491 15.65 -16.05 20.26
CA ASP A 491 15.56 -16.71 21.57
C ASP A 491 14.38 -16.22 22.43
N HIS A 492 13.65 -15.18 22.01
CA HIS A 492 12.42 -14.78 22.70
C HIS A 492 11.34 -15.85 22.52
N PRO A 493 10.48 -16.05 23.53
CA PRO A 493 9.36 -16.99 23.41
C PRO A 493 8.42 -16.57 22.28
N ASP A 494 7.75 -17.55 21.68
CA ASP A 494 6.76 -17.27 20.65
C ASP A 494 5.59 -16.45 21.23
N GLY A 495 5.06 -15.57 20.39
CA GLY A 495 3.96 -14.69 20.76
C GLY A 495 2.71 -15.49 21.11
N TYR A 496 1.95 -14.99 22.08
CA TYR A 496 0.68 -15.56 22.48
C TYR A 496 -0.28 -14.45 22.90
N ILE A 497 -1.56 -14.79 22.99
CA ILE A 497 -2.60 -13.95 23.60
C ILE A 497 -3.40 -14.77 24.62
N SER A 498 -3.67 -14.18 25.79
CA SER A 498 -4.54 -14.75 26.80
C SER A 498 -5.99 -14.40 26.51
N LEU A 499 -6.84 -15.42 26.35
CA LEU A 499 -8.26 -15.30 26.00
C LEU A 499 -9.14 -15.96 27.06
N HIS A 500 -10.38 -15.53 27.21
CA HIS A 500 -11.31 -16.16 28.18
C HIS A 500 -11.59 -17.63 27.84
N ASP A 501 -11.42 -18.51 28.83
CA ASP A 501 -11.88 -19.90 28.78
C ASP A 501 -13.39 -19.94 29.00
N GLY A 502 -14.16 -20.24 27.95
CA GLY A 502 -15.62 -20.35 28.11
C GLY A 502 -16.07 -21.65 28.79
N GLY A 503 -15.18 -22.62 28.98
CA GLY A 503 -15.44 -23.85 29.74
C GLY A 503 -15.12 -23.73 31.23
N LYS A 504 -14.29 -22.74 31.63
CA LYS A 504 -13.89 -22.50 33.03
C LYS A 504 -13.98 -21.01 33.36
N PRO A 505 -15.03 -20.58 34.07
CA PRO A 505 -15.20 -19.18 34.46
C PRO A 505 -13.96 -18.63 35.19
N GLY A 506 -13.45 -17.49 34.75
CA GLY A 506 -12.30 -16.82 35.36
C GLY A 506 -10.92 -17.38 34.97
N ALA A 507 -10.87 -18.40 34.11
CA ALA A 507 -9.61 -18.91 33.58
C ALA A 507 -9.27 -18.30 32.20
N ALA A 508 -7.97 -18.20 31.92
CA ALA A 508 -7.43 -17.82 30.63
C ALA A 508 -6.97 -19.06 29.84
N VAL A 509 -7.23 -19.09 28.55
CA VAL A 509 -6.59 -19.97 27.58
C VAL A 509 -5.51 -19.19 26.86
N LYS A 510 -4.30 -19.73 26.86
CA LYS A 510 -3.18 -19.23 26.08
C LYS A 510 -3.31 -19.68 24.63
N LEU A 511 -3.60 -18.75 23.73
CA LEU A 511 -3.58 -19.00 22.29
C LEU A 511 -2.21 -18.59 21.74
N GLY A 512 -1.44 -19.54 21.23
CA GLY A 512 -0.21 -19.23 20.48
C GLY A 512 -0.55 -18.47 19.21
N LEU A 513 0.16 -17.36 18.97
CA LEU A 513 0.09 -16.65 17.70
C LEU A 513 0.81 -17.48 16.63
N SER A 514 0.36 -17.34 15.38
CA SER A 514 0.93 -18.09 14.26
C SER A 514 2.44 -17.86 14.15
N ALA A 515 3.20 -18.92 13.81
CA ALA A 515 4.64 -18.81 13.56
C ALA A 515 4.96 -17.86 12.40
N THR A 516 3.99 -17.62 11.50
CA THR A 516 4.07 -16.62 10.44
C THR A 516 3.13 -15.45 10.76
N PRO A 517 3.62 -14.21 10.86
CA PRO A 517 2.76 -13.06 11.15
C PRO A 517 1.81 -12.77 10.00
N TRP A 518 0.60 -12.28 10.34
CA TRP A 518 -0.40 -11.84 9.36
C TRP A 518 -0.07 -10.48 8.75
N VAL A 519 0.77 -9.69 9.42
CA VAL A 519 1.26 -8.40 8.95
C VAL A 519 2.77 -8.48 8.76
N ASP A 520 3.22 -8.37 7.53
CA ASP A 520 4.65 -8.22 7.22
C ASP A 520 5.00 -6.73 7.27
N GLN A 521 5.89 -6.37 8.19
CA GLN A 521 6.33 -4.99 8.32
C GLN A 521 7.51 -4.73 7.39
N ARG A 522 7.22 -4.16 6.21
CA ARG A 522 8.16 -4.03 5.09
C ARG A 522 9.08 -2.81 5.18
N GLY A 523 9.20 -2.21 6.36
CA GLY A 523 10.03 -1.02 6.57
C GLY A 523 9.25 0.29 6.45
N GLY A 524 10.01 1.38 6.51
CA GLY A 524 9.47 2.73 6.53
C GLY A 524 10.53 3.74 6.92
N GLU A 525 10.10 4.93 7.31
CA GLU A 525 11.00 6.02 7.69
C GLU A 525 10.34 7.02 8.66
N TYR A 526 11.16 7.72 9.44
CA TYR A 526 10.78 8.85 10.27
C TYR A 526 11.02 10.18 9.55
N PHE A 527 10.01 11.02 9.56
CA PHE A 527 10.01 12.35 8.95
C PHE A 527 9.60 13.40 9.99
N PHE A 528 9.94 14.64 9.70
CA PHE A 528 9.41 15.82 10.36
C PHE A 528 8.59 16.60 9.34
N THR A 529 7.34 16.92 9.70
CA THR A 529 6.42 17.74 8.90
C THR A 529 6.46 19.15 9.46
N PRO A 530 7.14 20.11 8.80
CA PRO A 530 7.27 21.47 9.33
C PRO A 530 5.97 22.26 9.19
N SER A 531 5.84 23.35 9.97
CA SER A 531 4.82 24.36 9.72
C SER A 531 5.05 25.11 8.40
N ILE A 532 4.01 25.73 7.85
CA ILE A 532 4.10 26.56 6.64
C ILE A 532 5.11 27.69 6.83
N ARG A 533 5.12 28.30 8.02
CA ARG A 533 6.08 29.33 8.39
C ARG A 533 7.51 28.79 8.38
N ALA A 534 7.76 27.63 8.98
CA ALA A 534 9.09 27.01 8.93
C ALA A 534 9.54 26.72 7.48
N LEU A 535 8.64 26.21 6.64
CA LEU A 535 8.93 25.99 5.22
C LEU A 535 9.34 27.29 4.52
N LYS A 536 8.61 28.39 4.75
CA LYS A 536 8.88 29.69 4.13
C LYS A 536 10.15 30.35 4.67
N GLU A 537 10.31 30.40 5.98
CA GLU A 537 11.35 31.21 6.64
C GLU A 537 12.68 30.46 6.80
N GLN A 538 12.67 29.13 6.92
CA GLN A 538 13.88 28.35 7.20
C GLN A 538 14.33 27.51 6.01
N PHE A 539 13.38 26.87 5.33
CA PHE A 539 13.70 25.80 4.36
C PHE A 539 13.59 26.20 2.90
N SER A 540 13.21 27.44 2.63
CA SER A 540 13.10 27.97 1.28
C SER A 540 13.95 29.23 1.12
N ALA A 541 14.22 29.62 -0.12
CA ALA A 541 14.97 30.83 -0.43
C ALA A 541 14.28 31.59 -1.55
N ASP A 542 14.29 32.92 -1.47
CA ASP A 542 13.81 33.75 -2.57
C ASP A 542 14.63 33.47 -3.84
N ILE A 543 13.95 33.55 -5.00
CA ILE A 543 14.67 33.56 -6.28
C ILE A 543 15.38 34.90 -6.33
N VAL A 544 16.69 34.89 -6.11
CA VAL A 544 17.52 36.07 -6.35
C VAL A 544 17.42 36.38 -7.84
N LYS A 545 16.57 37.36 -8.21
CA LYS A 545 16.71 38.03 -9.49
C LYS A 545 18.07 38.70 -9.44
N ALA A 546 18.97 38.32 -10.33
CA ALA A 546 20.23 39.04 -10.47
C ALA A 546 19.90 40.49 -10.81
N GLU A 547 19.99 41.38 -9.82
CA GLU A 547 20.14 42.81 -10.05
C GLU A 547 21.59 43.01 -10.47
N ASP A 548 21.83 43.00 -11.78
CA ASP A 548 22.77 43.86 -12.50
C ASP A 548 22.98 43.29 -13.90
N GLU A 549 22.10 43.65 -14.82
CA GLU A 549 22.55 44.08 -16.15
C GLU A 549 21.62 45.21 -16.60
N SER A 550 22.14 46.42 -16.43
CA SER A 550 21.56 47.68 -16.84
C SER A 550 21.10 47.67 -18.30
N ASP A 551 19.98 48.35 -18.54
CA ASP A 551 19.58 48.90 -19.83
C ASP A 551 20.78 49.25 -20.73
N SER A 552 21.04 48.41 -21.73
CA SER A 552 21.63 48.88 -22.98
C SER A 552 21.06 48.08 -24.15
N GLU A 553 20.17 48.74 -24.88
CA GLU A 553 19.99 48.47 -26.30
C GLU A 553 21.37 48.50 -26.96
N SER A 554 21.84 47.35 -27.44
CA SER A 554 22.80 47.31 -28.53
C SER A 554 22.41 46.21 -29.51
N ASP A 555 21.91 46.65 -30.66
CA ASP A 555 21.98 45.91 -31.91
C ASP A 555 23.41 45.39 -32.10
N LEU A 556 23.59 44.07 -32.30
CA LEU A 556 24.45 43.45 -33.31
C LEU A 556 24.34 41.89 -33.27
N PRO A 557 24.53 41.20 -34.41
CA PRO A 557 24.07 39.83 -34.61
C PRO A 557 25.16 38.79 -34.36
N TYR A 558 24.99 37.89 -33.39
CA TYR A 558 25.90 36.75 -33.21
C TYR A 558 25.35 35.49 -33.89
N LYS A 559 25.74 35.30 -35.15
CA LYS A 559 25.67 34.01 -35.85
C LYS A 559 26.79 33.10 -35.32
N SER A 560 26.57 32.44 -34.18
CA SER A 560 27.41 31.29 -33.80
C SER A 560 26.93 30.04 -34.57
N PRO A 561 27.85 29.20 -35.09
CA PRO A 561 27.50 27.90 -35.67
C PRO A 561 26.76 26.98 -34.70
N GLU A 562 27.04 27.10 -33.39
CA GLU A 562 26.41 26.28 -32.35
C GLU A 562 24.94 26.63 -32.13
N VAL A 563 24.56 27.92 -32.24
CA VAL A 563 23.16 28.34 -32.12
C VAL A 563 22.33 27.81 -33.29
N LYS A 564 22.88 27.80 -34.51
CA LYS A 564 22.22 27.18 -35.67
C LYS A 564 22.09 25.67 -35.54
N GLU A 565 23.08 25.02 -34.92
CA GLU A 565 23.02 23.58 -34.64
C GLU A 565 21.96 23.26 -33.59
N LEU A 566 21.84 24.10 -32.55
CA LEU A 566 20.78 23.99 -31.53
C LEU A 566 19.39 24.27 -32.10
N GLU A 567 19.21 25.31 -32.92
CA GLU A 567 17.95 25.60 -33.61
C GLU A 567 17.54 24.47 -34.55
N ALA A 568 18.50 23.85 -35.25
CA ALA A 568 18.24 22.67 -36.08
C ALA A 568 17.79 21.47 -35.23
N LYS A 569 18.40 21.27 -34.05
CA LYS A 569 18.08 20.18 -33.13
C LYS A 569 16.74 20.37 -32.44
N ILE A 570 16.39 21.60 -32.06
CA ILE A 570 15.07 21.96 -31.53
C ILE A 570 14.00 21.64 -32.57
N LYS A 571 14.22 22.03 -33.83
CA LYS A 571 13.28 21.74 -34.91
C LYS A 571 13.11 20.23 -35.17
N GLU A 572 14.20 19.46 -35.10
CA GLU A 572 14.16 17.99 -35.19
C GLU A 572 13.36 17.37 -34.03
N LEU A 573 13.52 17.88 -32.81
CA LEU A 573 12.78 17.42 -31.63
C LEU A 573 11.29 17.80 -31.69
N GLU A 574 10.94 18.99 -32.21
CA GLU A 574 9.55 19.38 -32.42
C GLU A 574 8.85 18.50 -33.47
N GLU A 575 9.57 18.10 -34.53
CA GLU A 575 9.07 17.15 -35.53
C GLU A 575 8.89 15.74 -34.93
N ALA A 576 9.84 15.29 -34.09
CA ALA A 576 9.72 14.03 -33.36
C ALA A 576 8.55 14.04 -32.36
N GLN A 577 8.31 15.14 -31.65
CA GLN A 577 7.20 15.28 -30.71
C GLN A 577 5.84 15.22 -31.44
N LYS A 578 5.71 15.89 -32.60
CA LYS A 578 4.50 15.78 -33.45
C LYS A 578 4.27 14.36 -33.95
N ALA A 579 5.33 13.63 -34.28
CA ALA A 579 5.21 12.22 -34.66
C ALA A 579 4.74 11.35 -33.47
N LEU A 580 5.25 11.61 -32.26
CA LEU A 580 4.86 10.89 -31.05
C LEU A 580 3.40 11.17 -30.65
N LEU A 581 2.93 12.40 -30.82
CA LEU A 581 1.54 12.78 -30.56
C LEU A 581 0.58 12.02 -31.48
N LYS A 582 0.90 11.93 -32.78
CA LYS A 582 0.14 11.10 -33.74
C LYS A 582 0.13 9.62 -33.37
N ILE A 583 1.24 9.08 -32.88
CA ILE A 583 1.31 7.69 -32.40
C ILE A 583 0.39 7.51 -31.17
N THR A 584 0.33 8.50 -30.29
CA THR A 584 -0.50 8.45 -29.08
C THR A 584 -1.99 8.53 -29.42
N GLU A 585 -2.38 9.41 -30.33
CA GLU A 585 -3.76 9.51 -30.83
C GLU A 585 -4.19 8.21 -31.54
N ALA A 586 -3.30 7.62 -32.35
CA ALA A 586 -3.56 6.30 -32.95
C ALA A 586 -3.77 5.20 -31.88
N ARG A 587 -2.97 5.21 -30.81
CA ARG A 587 -3.11 4.23 -29.71
C ARG A 587 -4.39 4.39 -28.90
N VAL A 588 -4.94 5.59 -28.79
CA VAL A 588 -6.24 5.81 -28.13
C VAL A 588 -7.37 5.22 -28.97
N ALA A 589 -7.35 5.43 -30.29
CA ALA A 589 -8.28 4.77 -31.21
C ALA A 589 -8.14 3.23 -31.19
N ASP A 590 -6.91 2.71 -31.03
CA ASP A 590 -6.67 1.27 -30.88
C ASP A 590 -7.31 0.71 -29.59
N LEU A 591 -7.28 1.46 -28.48
CA LEU A 591 -7.90 1.05 -27.21
C LEU A 591 -9.44 0.97 -27.32
N GLU A 592 -10.07 1.93 -27.99
CA GLU A 592 -11.52 1.92 -28.22
C GLU A 592 -11.94 0.74 -29.11
N ASN A 593 -11.14 0.40 -30.12
CA ASN A 593 -11.37 -0.76 -30.97
C ASN A 593 -11.17 -2.09 -30.20
N LEU A 594 -10.17 -2.16 -29.31
CA LEU A 594 -9.93 -3.33 -28.44
C LEU A 594 -11.09 -3.60 -27.47
N GLU A 595 -11.72 -2.57 -26.91
CA GLU A 595 -12.91 -2.73 -26.06
C GLU A 595 -14.11 -3.29 -26.84
N TYR A 596 -14.28 -2.85 -28.09
CA TYR A 596 -15.31 -3.38 -28.98
C TYR A 596 -15.09 -4.86 -29.33
N GLN A 597 -13.85 -5.25 -29.62
CA GLN A 597 -13.48 -6.64 -29.92
C GLN A 597 -13.65 -7.57 -28.72
N LEU A 598 -13.33 -7.10 -27.50
CA LEU A 598 -13.53 -7.86 -26.27
C LEU A 598 -15.01 -8.22 -26.07
N LYS A 599 -15.92 -7.32 -26.45
CA LYS A 599 -17.36 -7.54 -26.38
C LYS A 599 -17.81 -8.63 -27.37
N GLN A 600 -17.36 -8.56 -28.63
CA GLN A 600 -17.70 -9.56 -29.65
C GLN A 600 -17.14 -10.96 -29.35
N SER A 601 -15.94 -11.03 -28.78
CA SER A 601 -15.31 -12.29 -28.37
C SER A 601 -16.11 -13.00 -27.27
N LYS A 602 -16.61 -12.26 -26.27
CA LYS A 602 -17.49 -12.82 -25.24
C LYS A 602 -18.78 -13.37 -25.82
N GLU A 603 -19.42 -12.62 -26.72
CA GLU A 603 -20.65 -13.06 -27.39
C GLU A 603 -20.43 -14.33 -28.23
N THR A 604 -19.27 -14.48 -28.87
CA THR A 604 -18.92 -15.67 -29.66
C THR A 604 -18.59 -16.87 -28.77
N HIS A 605 -17.89 -16.67 -27.67
CA HIS A 605 -17.59 -17.72 -26.68
C HIS A 605 -18.88 -18.30 -26.09
N ASP A 606 -19.82 -17.45 -25.71
CA ASP A 606 -21.12 -17.87 -25.17
C ASP A 606 -21.90 -18.73 -26.19
N LYS A 607 -21.82 -18.37 -27.47
CA LYS A 607 -22.44 -19.13 -28.57
C LYS A 607 -21.76 -20.50 -28.78
N TYR A 608 -20.44 -20.57 -28.64
CA TYR A 608 -19.67 -21.82 -28.76
C TYR A 608 -19.96 -22.79 -27.61
N VAL A 609 -20.15 -22.27 -26.40
CA VAL A 609 -20.60 -23.03 -25.21
C VAL A 609 -22.04 -23.55 -25.40
N GLU A 610 -22.86 -22.85 -26.15
CA GLU A 610 -24.23 -23.28 -26.48
C GLU A 610 -24.25 -24.40 -27.54
N GLU A 611 -23.41 -24.32 -28.57
CA GLU A 611 -23.33 -25.32 -29.65
C GLU A 611 -22.68 -26.64 -29.20
N THR A 612 -21.67 -26.59 -28.32
CA THR A 612 -21.04 -27.80 -27.74
C THR A 612 -22.00 -28.66 -26.91
N LYS A 613 -23.10 -28.09 -26.40
CA LYS A 613 -24.17 -28.85 -25.74
C LYS A 613 -25.00 -29.71 -26.71
N ARG A 614 -24.87 -29.52 -28.04
CA ARG A 614 -25.69 -30.21 -29.07
C ARG A 614 -25.05 -31.48 -29.66
N GLY A 615 -23.89 -31.93 -29.17
CA GLY A 615 -23.40 -33.30 -29.37
C GLY A 615 -22.60 -33.61 -30.65
N THR A 616 -22.18 -32.60 -31.42
CA THR A 616 -21.23 -32.74 -32.53
C THR A 616 -19.92 -32.01 -32.20
N PHE A 617 -18.78 -32.71 -32.24
CA PHE A 617 -17.47 -32.13 -31.92
C PHE A 617 -16.68 -31.88 -33.21
N LEU A 618 -16.72 -30.64 -33.68
CA LEU A 618 -15.93 -30.18 -34.82
C LEU A 618 -14.63 -29.55 -34.32
N GLY A 619 -13.50 -30.09 -34.78
CA GLY A 619 -12.18 -29.48 -34.72
C GLY A 619 -11.87 -28.68 -35.99
N TYR A 620 -10.91 -27.76 -35.90
CA TYR A 620 -10.43 -26.86 -36.95
C TYR A 620 -11.52 -26.22 -37.83
N ALA A 621 -12.15 -25.14 -37.35
CA ALA A 621 -13.09 -24.33 -38.13
C ALA A 621 -14.19 -25.13 -38.87
N GLY A 622 -14.56 -26.31 -38.35
CA GLY A 622 -15.56 -27.20 -38.97
C GLY A 622 -15.01 -28.28 -39.90
N LEU A 623 -13.70 -28.54 -39.93
CA LEU A 623 -13.06 -29.38 -40.96
C LEU A 623 -12.53 -30.74 -40.48
N ILE A 624 -12.30 -30.94 -39.18
CA ILE A 624 -11.82 -32.22 -38.63
C ILE A 624 -12.83 -32.75 -37.62
N HIS A 625 -13.36 -33.95 -37.85
CA HIS A 625 -14.26 -34.61 -36.91
C HIS A 625 -13.47 -35.21 -35.75
N LEU A 626 -13.76 -34.77 -34.52
CA LEU A 626 -13.13 -35.30 -33.30
C LEU A 626 -13.90 -36.49 -32.71
N ASP A 627 -14.75 -37.13 -33.53
CA ASP A 627 -15.61 -38.22 -33.09
C ASP A 627 -14.83 -39.44 -32.58
N PHE A 628 -13.55 -39.59 -32.96
CA PHE A 628 -12.65 -40.63 -32.41
C PHE A 628 -12.48 -40.54 -30.89
N LEU A 629 -12.65 -39.37 -30.28
CA LEU A 629 -12.59 -39.21 -28.82
C LEU A 629 -13.70 -39.98 -28.09
N LYS A 630 -14.78 -40.36 -28.79
CA LYS A 630 -15.84 -41.22 -28.24
C LYS A 630 -15.42 -42.69 -28.19
N GLU A 631 -14.46 -43.09 -29.01
CA GLU A 631 -13.98 -44.47 -29.12
C GLU A 631 -12.81 -44.77 -28.18
N LEU A 632 -12.26 -43.75 -27.52
CA LEU A 632 -11.21 -43.90 -26.53
C LEU A 632 -11.78 -44.26 -25.15
N ASP A 633 -11.23 -45.32 -24.54
CA ASP A 633 -11.49 -45.60 -23.13
C ASP A 633 -10.79 -44.58 -22.20
N ASN A 634 -11.16 -44.59 -20.91
CA ASN A 634 -10.65 -43.63 -19.94
C ASN A 634 -9.13 -43.74 -19.71
N ALA A 635 -8.49 -44.87 -20.00
CA ALA A 635 -7.04 -45.00 -19.87
C ALA A 635 -6.35 -44.32 -21.06
N ARG A 636 -6.74 -44.66 -22.28
CA ARG A 636 -6.17 -44.08 -23.51
C ARG A 636 -6.48 -42.59 -23.65
N LEU A 637 -7.61 -42.13 -23.11
CA LEU A 637 -7.95 -40.71 -23.07
C LEU A 637 -7.01 -39.94 -22.12
N ARG A 638 -6.67 -40.48 -20.94
CA ARG A 638 -5.68 -39.85 -20.04
C ARG A 638 -4.30 -39.78 -20.67
N ASP A 639 -3.86 -40.88 -21.28
CA ASP A 639 -2.59 -40.91 -22.00
C ASP A 639 -2.56 -39.85 -23.11
N LEU A 640 -3.65 -39.71 -23.88
CA LEU A 640 -3.74 -38.68 -24.92
C LEU A 640 -3.67 -37.26 -24.32
N LYS A 641 -4.35 -36.99 -23.19
CA LYS A 641 -4.28 -35.69 -22.52
C LYS A 641 -2.85 -35.36 -22.07
N GLN A 642 -2.19 -36.31 -21.40
CA GLN A 642 -0.80 -36.14 -20.95
C GLN A 642 0.18 -35.98 -22.13
N GLU A 643 0.03 -36.77 -23.19
CA GLU A 643 0.94 -36.71 -24.36
C GLU A 643 0.78 -35.42 -25.15
N VAL A 644 -0.44 -34.88 -25.25
CA VAL A 644 -0.71 -33.59 -25.87
C VAL A 644 -0.16 -32.44 -25.01
N GLU A 645 -0.32 -32.48 -23.68
CA GLU A 645 0.28 -31.49 -22.77
C GLU A 645 1.81 -31.53 -22.81
N ALA A 646 2.42 -32.73 -22.82
CA ALA A 646 3.87 -32.90 -22.95
C ALA A 646 4.39 -32.40 -24.29
N ALA A 647 3.65 -32.64 -25.39
CA ALA A 647 3.98 -32.08 -26.70
C ALA A 647 3.96 -30.55 -26.67
N LEU A 648 2.92 -29.92 -26.09
CA LEU A 648 2.85 -28.47 -25.95
C LEU A 648 3.96 -27.89 -25.06
N ALA A 649 4.33 -28.58 -23.99
CA ALA A 649 5.43 -28.16 -23.12
C ALA A 649 6.78 -28.16 -23.86
N LYS A 650 7.02 -29.13 -24.76
CA LYS A 650 8.20 -29.16 -25.64
C LYS A 650 8.22 -28.01 -26.66
N LEU A 651 7.08 -27.45 -27.06
CA LEU A 651 7.00 -26.25 -27.94
C LEU A 651 7.45 -24.96 -27.26
N ALA A 652 7.55 -24.93 -25.93
CA ALA A 652 7.94 -23.72 -25.20
C ALA A 652 9.47 -23.42 -25.29
N GLY A 653 10.27 -24.32 -25.87
CA GLY A 653 11.71 -24.15 -26.16
C GLY A 653 12.06 -23.99 -27.65
N ASP A 654 13.34 -23.84 -27.98
CA ASP A 654 13.84 -23.83 -29.37
C ASP A 654 13.81 -25.27 -29.93
N VAL A 655 13.06 -25.53 -31.01
CA VAL A 655 12.84 -26.92 -31.48
C VAL A 655 13.34 -27.19 -32.90
N GLU A 656 14.06 -28.31 -33.05
CA GLU A 656 14.48 -28.91 -34.32
C GLU A 656 13.29 -29.53 -35.08
N TRP A 657 13.14 -29.21 -36.37
CA TRP A 657 11.96 -29.56 -37.16
C TRP A 657 11.73 -31.06 -37.33
N LYS A 658 12.80 -31.86 -37.40
CA LYS A 658 12.70 -33.32 -37.53
C LYS A 658 12.06 -33.97 -36.30
N GLU A 659 12.39 -33.47 -35.11
CA GLU A 659 11.84 -33.98 -33.84
C GLU A 659 10.33 -33.74 -33.77
N TRP A 660 9.86 -32.58 -34.27
CA TRP A 660 8.42 -32.29 -34.36
C TRP A 660 7.66 -33.20 -35.31
N GLN A 661 8.21 -33.46 -36.49
CA GLN A 661 7.59 -34.36 -37.45
C GLN A 661 7.47 -35.78 -36.88
N GLU A 662 8.44 -36.21 -36.07
CA GLU A 662 8.40 -37.50 -35.37
C GLU A 662 7.32 -37.55 -34.29
N ILE A 663 7.20 -36.51 -33.45
CA ILE A 663 6.16 -36.41 -32.43
C ILE A 663 4.76 -36.47 -33.05
N ILE A 664 4.53 -35.67 -34.10
CA ILE A 664 3.22 -35.61 -34.77
C ILE A 664 2.88 -36.94 -35.44
N ARG A 665 3.84 -37.57 -36.13
CA ARG A 665 3.64 -38.90 -36.72
C ARG A 665 3.38 -39.96 -35.67
N GLY A 666 4.05 -39.87 -34.52
CA GLY A 666 3.84 -40.75 -33.37
C GLY A 666 2.41 -40.65 -32.84
N LEU A 667 1.93 -39.44 -32.56
CA LEU A 667 0.56 -39.20 -32.09
C LEU A 667 -0.48 -39.64 -33.13
N ASN A 668 -0.29 -39.29 -34.40
CA ASN A 668 -1.21 -39.67 -35.48
C ASN A 668 -1.28 -41.18 -35.69
N SER A 669 -0.15 -41.88 -35.63
CA SER A 669 -0.09 -43.33 -35.74
C SER A 669 -0.76 -44.02 -34.53
N LYS A 670 -0.56 -43.47 -33.33
CA LYS A 670 -1.06 -44.07 -32.08
C LYS A 670 -2.55 -43.88 -31.84
N TYR A 671 -3.09 -42.73 -32.22
CA TYR A 671 -4.48 -42.34 -31.96
C TYR A 671 -5.35 -42.23 -33.21
N GLY A 672 -4.76 -42.42 -34.40
CA GLY A 672 -5.51 -42.60 -35.64
C GLY A 672 -6.24 -41.33 -36.09
N PHE A 673 -5.57 -40.16 -36.06
CA PHE A 673 -6.23 -38.91 -36.50
C PHE A 673 -6.51 -38.88 -38.03
N ASP A 674 -5.99 -39.85 -38.80
CA ASP A 674 -6.22 -40.04 -40.25
C ASP A 674 -5.87 -38.84 -41.15
N LEU A 675 -4.90 -38.05 -40.69
CA LEU A 675 -4.49 -36.83 -41.36
C LEU A 675 -3.48 -37.15 -42.50
N LYS A 676 -3.88 -36.90 -43.76
CA LYS A 676 -3.07 -37.21 -44.95
C LYS A 676 -1.85 -36.29 -45.11
N TYR A 677 -0.64 -36.86 -45.14
CA TYR A 677 0.56 -36.16 -45.58
C TYR A 677 0.63 -36.15 -47.12
N GLY A 678 0.54 -34.97 -47.74
CA GLY A 678 0.67 -34.83 -49.19
C GLY A 678 2.12 -35.03 -49.65
N ASN A 679 2.35 -35.93 -50.59
CA ASN A 679 3.63 -36.07 -51.28
C ASN A 679 3.70 -35.01 -52.40
N GLY A 680 4.51 -33.97 -52.17
CA GLY A 680 5.09 -33.13 -53.23
C GLY A 680 4.15 -32.21 -54.01
N GLY A 681 4.25 -30.91 -53.74
CA GLY A 681 3.94 -29.84 -54.69
C GLY A 681 2.51 -29.30 -54.65
N HIS A 682 2.39 -28.08 -54.12
CA HIS A 682 1.27 -27.15 -54.26
C HIS A 682 0.08 -27.33 -53.30
N TYR A 683 0.16 -26.67 -52.15
CA TYR A 683 -1.02 -26.16 -51.42
C TYR A 683 -1.46 -24.77 -51.94
N GLU A 684 -1.56 -24.60 -53.27
CA GLU A 684 -2.32 -23.49 -53.86
C GLU A 684 -3.63 -24.03 -54.42
N GLY A 685 -4.51 -24.53 -53.55
CA GLY A 685 -5.73 -25.19 -53.97
C GLY A 685 -6.84 -25.13 -52.93
N ARG A 686 -7.87 -24.33 -53.24
CA ARG A 686 -9.17 -24.12 -52.55
C ARG A 686 -9.15 -23.61 -51.11
N HIS A 687 -8.30 -24.09 -50.20
CA HIS A 687 -8.38 -23.73 -48.78
C HIS A 687 -7.31 -22.73 -48.33
N TRP A 688 -6.31 -22.40 -49.15
CA TRP A 688 -5.30 -21.38 -48.81
C TRP A 688 -5.88 -19.96 -48.70
N ARG A 689 -6.89 -19.62 -49.53
CA ARG A 689 -7.58 -18.32 -49.45
C ARG A 689 -8.51 -18.24 -48.24
N GLU A 690 -9.21 -19.33 -47.91
CA GLU A 690 -10.02 -19.44 -46.69
C GLU A 690 -9.14 -19.42 -45.44
N TRP A 691 -7.98 -20.09 -45.49
CA TRP A 691 -6.97 -20.05 -44.43
C TRP A 691 -6.35 -18.66 -44.30
N LYS A 692 -6.02 -17.95 -45.39
CA LYS A 692 -5.61 -16.54 -45.33
C LYS A 692 -6.73 -15.68 -44.74
N ALA A 693 -7.98 -15.91 -45.13
CA ALA A 693 -9.12 -15.18 -44.58
C ALA A 693 -9.30 -15.45 -43.08
N ILE A 694 -9.13 -16.69 -42.60
CA ILE A 694 -9.12 -17.02 -41.17
C ILE A 694 -7.87 -16.42 -40.49
N HIS A 695 -6.68 -16.48 -41.10
CA HIS A 695 -5.44 -15.92 -40.55
C HIS A 695 -5.50 -14.39 -40.42
N TYR A 696 -6.15 -13.71 -41.37
CA TYR A 696 -6.43 -12.26 -41.34
C TYR A 696 -7.67 -11.91 -40.51
N ALA A 697 -8.65 -12.81 -40.33
CA ALA A 697 -9.81 -12.60 -39.46
C ALA A 697 -9.56 -13.00 -37.99
N THR A 698 -8.48 -13.74 -37.71
CA THR A 698 -8.03 -14.16 -36.37
C THR A 698 -6.72 -13.47 -35.97
N SER A 699 -6.39 -12.34 -36.59
CA SER A 699 -5.33 -11.44 -36.08
C SER A 699 -5.72 -10.74 -34.78
N GLU A 700 -6.97 -10.92 -34.32
CA GLU A 700 -7.58 -10.26 -33.15
C GLU A 700 -7.88 -11.22 -31.99
N SER A 701 -7.02 -12.22 -31.75
CA SER A 701 -7.11 -13.08 -30.54
C SER A 701 -5.87 -12.95 -29.66
N ASN A 702 -6.03 -12.35 -28.47
CA ASN A 702 -4.97 -12.22 -27.47
C ASN A 702 -4.97 -13.41 -26.49
N TYR A 703 -4.48 -14.56 -26.94
CA TYR A 703 -3.89 -15.55 -26.02
C TYR A 703 -2.37 -15.26 -25.94
N ASN A 704 -1.90 -14.79 -24.79
CA ASN A 704 -0.57 -14.16 -24.64
C ASN A 704 0.63 -15.11 -24.85
N ARG A 705 0.43 -16.43 -24.99
CA ARG A 705 1.48 -17.35 -25.48
C ARG A 705 1.51 -17.47 -27.02
N ALA A 706 0.37 -17.32 -27.69
CA ALA A 706 0.26 -17.49 -29.13
C ALA A 706 0.77 -16.26 -29.92
N VAL A 707 0.68 -15.04 -29.37
CA VAL A 707 1.14 -13.80 -30.03
C VAL A 707 2.67 -13.65 -29.97
N ALA A 708 3.29 -13.93 -28.82
CA ALA A 708 4.75 -13.96 -28.68
C ALA A 708 5.38 -15.08 -29.56
N TYR A 709 4.68 -16.21 -29.69
CA TYR A 709 5.04 -17.33 -30.57
C TYR A 709 4.81 -17.02 -32.06
N ARG A 710 3.69 -16.36 -32.43
CA ARG A 710 3.41 -15.86 -33.81
C ARG A 710 4.44 -14.84 -34.28
N ASN A 711 4.85 -13.91 -33.42
CA ASN A 711 5.83 -12.88 -33.76
C ASN A 711 7.24 -13.46 -33.96
N ARG A 712 7.63 -14.50 -33.22
CA ARG A 712 8.86 -15.28 -33.49
C ARG A 712 8.76 -16.13 -34.75
N MET A 713 7.60 -16.75 -35.00
CA MET A 713 7.34 -17.55 -36.21
C MET A 713 7.34 -16.69 -37.50
N GLY A 714 6.81 -15.46 -37.45
CA GLY A 714 6.90 -14.50 -38.55
C GLY A 714 8.34 -14.05 -38.86
N GLN A 715 9.22 -14.05 -37.86
CA GLN A 715 10.66 -13.86 -38.05
C GLN A 715 11.35 -15.15 -38.58
N TRP A 716 10.87 -16.34 -38.23
CA TRP A 716 11.41 -17.63 -38.67
C TRP A 716 11.04 -18.04 -40.10
N CYS A 717 9.81 -17.76 -40.55
CA CYS A 717 9.39 -18.01 -41.94
C CYS A 717 10.04 -17.04 -42.95
N ASN A 718 10.56 -15.91 -42.48
CA ASN A 718 11.18 -14.87 -43.32
C ASN A 718 12.72 -14.92 -43.36
N ASN A 719 13.36 -15.87 -42.65
CA ASN A 719 14.82 -15.93 -42.57
C ASN A 719 15.38 -17.04 -43.49
N THR A 720 16.08 -16.65 -44.55
CA THR A 720 16.69 -17.54 -45.57
C THR A 720 17.83 -18.43 -45.05
N THR A 721 18.14 -18.38 -43.75
CA THR A 721 19.31 -19.04 -43.13
C THR A 721 19.04 -20.44 -42.59
N TRP A 722 17.81 -20.94 -42.60
CA TRP A 722 17.47 -22.26 -42.04
C TRP A 722 17.15 -23.26 -43.14
N LYS A 723 18.04 -24.25 -43.31
CA LYS A 723 17.94 -25.34 -44.29
C LYS A 723 16.84 -26.34 -43.90
N ALA A 724 15.57 -25.96 -44.01
CA ALA A 724 14.48 -26.93 -44.07
C ALA A 724 14.54 -27.62 -45.45
N ALA A 725 14.73 -28.94 -45.46
CA ALA A 725 14.68 -29.71 -46.71
C ALA A 725 13.25 -29.71 -47.26
N GLY A 726 12.99 -28.88 -48.28
CA GLY A 726 11.71 -28.80 -49.00
C GLY A 726 10.90 -27.57 -48.63
N GLY A 727 10.73 -26.66 -49.60
CA GLY A 727 10.09 -25.35 -49.45
C GLY A 727 8.58 -25.33 -49.13
N ASP A 728 7.97 -26.46 -48.80
CA ASP A 728 6.54 -26.57 -48.42
C ASP A 728 6.34 -27.14 -46.98
N ALA A 729 7.42 -27.35 -46.23
CA ALA A 729 7.37 -27.94 -44.89
C ALA A 729 6.71 -27.03 -43.82
N GLY A 730 6.85 -25.71 -43.96
CA GLY A 730 6.35 -24.74 -42.97
C GLY A 730 4.82 -24.60 -42.93
N GLY A 731 4.13 -24.73 -44.07
CA GLY A 731 2.67 -24.65 -44.13
C GLY A 731 2.00 -25.87 -43.51
N CYS A 732 2.52 -27.07 -43.82
CA CYS A 732 2.06 -28.31 -43.19
C CYS A 732 2.31 -28.25 -41.67
N ALA A 733 3.50 -27.82 -41.24
CA ALA A 733 3.85 -27.67 -39.82
C ALA A 733 2.82 -26.89 -39.01
N LEU A 734 2.42 -25.76 -39.56
CA LEU A 734 1.53 -24.81 -38.91
C LEU A 734 0.12 -25.39 -38.73
N MET A 735 -0.37 -26.15 -39.71
CA MET A 735 -1.66 -26.85 -39.62
C MET A 735 -1.65 -27.88 -38.50
N TRP A 736 -0.57 -28.65 -38.38
CA TRP A 736 -0.45 -29.71 -37.38
C TRP A 736 -0.31 -29.17 -35.95
N ILE A 737 0.46 -28.10 -35.76
CA ILE A 737 0.61 -27.45 -34.45
C ILE A 737 -0.72 -26.84 -34.00
N THR A 738 -1.45 -26.19 -34.92
CA THR A 738 -2.76 -25.61 -34.61
C THR A 738 -3.78 -26.69 -34.23
N PHE A 739 -3.74 -27.84 -34.90
CA PHE A 739 -4.56 -28.99 -34.53
C PHE A 739 -4.26 -29.50 -33.11
N VAL A 740 -2.98 -29.63 -32.73
CA VAL A 740 -2.59 -30.09 -31.38
C VAL A 740 -3.03 -29.12 -30.29
N ILE A 741 -2.92 -27.80 -30.52
CA ILE A 741 -3.39 -26.77 -29.57
C ILE A 741 -4.92 -26.84 -29.41
N GLN A 742 -5.67 -26.96 -30.51
CA GLN A 742 -7.13 -27.07 -30.42
C GLN A 742 -7.57 -28.38 -29.79
N LEU A 743 -6.88 -29.49 -30.08
CA LEU A 743 -7.14 -30.77 -29.46
C LEU A 743 -6.92 -30.69 -27.94
N HIS A 744 -5.87 -30.01 -27.48
CA HIS A 744 -5.66 -29.72 -26.06
C HIS A 744 -6.86 -28.98 -25.46
N ASP A 745 -7.30 -27.88 -26.07
CA ASP A 745 -8.39 -27.07 -25.52
C ASP A 745 -9.73 -27.84 -25.46
N VAL A 746 -10.00 -28.67 -26.46
CA VAL A 746 -11.16 -29.58 -26.45
C VAL A 746 -11.03 -30.61 -25.33
N LEU A 747 -9.83 -31.18 -25.12
CA LEU A 747 -9.59 -32.18 -24.09
C LEU A 747 -9.69 -31.63 -22.65
N GLN A 748 -9.48 -30.32 -22.44
CA GLN A 748 -9.69 -29.68 -21.13
C GLN A 748 -11.16 -29.69 -20.70
N VAL A 749 -12.09 -29.65 -21.66
CA VAL A 749 -13.54 -29.61 -21.38
C VAL A 749 -14.26 -30.92 -21.72
N TYR A 750 -13.64 -31.80 -22.51
CA TYR A 750 -14.19 -33.11 -22.87
C TYR A 750 -13.88 -34.15 -21.78
N ARG A 751 -14.96 -34.66 -21.17
CA ARG A 751 -14.92 -35.61 -20.04
C ARG A 751 -13.93 -35.17 -18.94
N PRO A 752 -14.20 -34.02 -18.28
CA PRO A 752 -13.30 -33.43 -17.29
C PRO A 752 -13.09 -34.33 -16.07
N GLU A 753 -13.97 -35.31 -15.83
CA GLU A 753 -13.81 -36.35 -14.81
C GLU A 753 -12.63 -37.29 -15.07
N VAL A 754 -12.14 -37.35 -16.32
CA VAL A 754 -10.96 -38.12 -16.71
C VAL A 754 -9.76 -37.17 -16.71
N GLN A 755 -9.12 -37.02 -15.55
CA GLN A 755 -7.96 -36.13 -15.30
C GLN A 755 -6.66 -36.73 -15.83
N CYS A 756 -5.74 -35.88 -16.32
CA CYS A 756 -4.41 -36.26 -16.79
C CYS A 756 -3.71 -37.22 -15.82
#